data_AF-A0A519CGZ0-F1
#
_entry.id   AF-A0A519CGZ0-F1
#
_cell.length_a   1.000
_cell.length_b   1.000
_cell.length_c   1.000
_cell.angle_alpha   90.00
_cell.angle_beta   90.00
_cell.angle_gamma   90.00
#
_symmetry.space_group_name_H-M   'P 1'
#
loop_
_entity.id
_entity.type
_entity.pdbx_description
1 polymer ?
#
loop_
_entity_poly.entity_id
_entity_poly.type
_entity_poly.pdbx_seq_one_letter_code
_entity_poly.pdbx_strand_id
1 'polypeptide(L)'
;MKRTFQKQFTPLLAIFLVGLMTLSGCTGLVEDISEPITGEKPKLELTDGILRSIGSPQLQSYQNCDDLEFALKLSIEEEMRTNLIQAVEEVYYYGGGWAVDDVMEMDGAESGSSPSANTRSEPTRKEGEDFSGTNNQEDGVDEADFVKTDGYHIYYLDNTISSLHILDVPEFGQLTQASTTQIEGNAMAMMLDGDRLVVISSVYSWGLDSEDPLAQAMGWDGEWGGWRTSTLTKFTVFDVSNSSDPTVSRELYIEGYYMTAREVAGTVRTVTHTWMDIPGMKSWLELPDGYWRLDYDDPLRYTLRAEAAAAAILENQQTLASIGLSDILPQVHERIGDEIITHHMSDGDCADFAAPDSSYNRGFTSIFTLDLESEELSFEADHIVGNWPLVYSSAEVLVITESAWDWWWFWGNDGLNEATNIHTFDIGQAGSTVYTGSGRIDGTIRDQFSISEHEGVLRAATTTGQWGRWWMQDPEPMESHVITLAHNVDITTGEQILEEIGRVDGIAYNETIWSTRFVEDRAYIVTFQNMDPLWTIDLSNPESPQIMGELEVPGVSTYIHPLSDDAILTIGLGPRDLETGLGLDWSHTQLSLFNVSNFSDPQSTDVLSLSPVTDTEDGWNWAWSEATWEHKAFQYWAPKGMLAVPLSTYKYDYWYDEADQYHWEYEWVSKLIIINVSEEGLSIHGEVNHSSFYEAEGDYWWSSYNVRRSIFMGDYIYAISHAGITVTNLTTMELSDSIQLITPVYYNDSNSDSEEDSTEAKADG
;
A
#
# COMPACT_ATOMS: atom_id res chain seq x y z
N MET A 1 -4.77 -64.72 -66.02
CA MET A 1 -4.27 -65.96 -66.67
C MET A 1 -3.07 -65.60 -67.53
N LYS A 2 -1.88 -66.23 -67.31
CA LYS A 2 -0.58 -65.92 -67.95
C LYS A 2 -0.07 -64.48 -67.73
N ARG A 3 1.20 -64.12 -67.92
CA ARG A 3 2.54 -64.67 -67.57
C ARG A 3 3.57 -63.90 -68.41
N THR A 4 4.53 -63.22 -67.76
CA THR A 4 5.94 -63.03 -68.21
C THR A 4 6.24 -62.26 -69.54
N PHE A 5 7.43 -61.70 -69.79
CA PHE A 5 8.73 -61.71 -69.08
C PHE A 5 9.63 -60.52 -69.49
N GLN A 6 10.44 -59.98 -68.56
CA GLN A 6 11.78 -59.37 -68.75
C GLN A 6 11.92 -58.14 -69.71
N LYS A 7 12.92 -57.25 -69.59
CA LYS A 7 14.25 -57.39 -68.97
C LYS A 7 14.82 -56.07 -68.42
N GLN A 8 15.73 -56.23 -67.46
CA GLN A 8 16.63 -55.28 -66.78
C GLN A 8 17.17 -54.09 -67.60
N PHE A 9 17.33 -52.93 -66.94
CA PHE A 9 18.61 -52.17 -66.91
C PHE A 9 18.72 -51.25 -65.66
N THR A 10 19.57 -51.68 -64.72
CA THR A 10 20.55 -50.93 -63.87
C THR A 10 20.18 -49.60 -63.16
N PRO A 11 20.50 -49.43 -61.85
CA PRO A 11 20.11 -48.24 -61.05
C PRO A 11 21.03 -47.03 -61.26
N LEU A 12 20.70 -46.15 -62.21
CA LEU A 12 21.46 -44.92 -62.47
C LEU A 12 21.07 -43.71 -61.59
N LEU A 13 19.83 -43.66 -61.08
CA LEU A 13 19.35 -42.49 -60.33
C LEU A 13 19.92 -42.41 -58.90
N ALA A 14 20.04 -43.55 -58.21
CA ALA A 14 20.55 -43.60 -56.83
C ALA A 14 22.04 -43.22 -56.73
N ILE A 15 22.84 -43.53 -57.76
CA ILE A 15 24.27 -43.20 -57.79
C ILE A 15 24.48 -41.69 -58.04
N PHE A 16 23.59 -41.05 -58.81
CA PHE A 16 23.67 -39.61 -59.07
C PHE A 16 23.35 -38.77 -57.82
N LEU A 17 22.37 -39.21 -57.01
CA LEU A 17 22.02 -38.55 -55.75
C LEU A 17 23.11 -38.65 -54.68
N VAL A 18 23.79 -39.79 -54.55
CA VAL A 18 24.93 -39.93 -53.63
C VAL A 18 26.16 -39.16 -54.13
N GLY A 19 26.41 -39.11 -55.44
CA GLY A 19 27.55 -38.38 -56.02
C GLY A 19 27.51 -36.86 -55.80
N LEU A 20 26.32 -36.27 -55.67
CA LEU A 20 26.16 -34.86 -55.31
C LEU A 20 26.49 -34.54 -53.84
N MET A 21 26.48 -35.54 -52.96
CA MET A 21 26.88 -35.39 -51.55
C MET A 21 28.38 -35.68 -51.30
N THR A 22 29.17 -35.92 -52.36
CA THR A 22 30.62 -36.21 -52.24
C THR A 22 31.54 -35.21 -52.97
N LEU A 23 31.03 -34.03 -53.35
CA LEU A 23 31.81 -33.02 -54.10
C LEU A 23 31.80 -31.59 -53.50
N SER A 24 31.16 -31.39 -52.34
CA SER A 24 31.18 -30.13 -51.58
C SER A 24 32.21 -30.12 -50.43
N GLY A 25 33.17 -31.04 -50.44
CA GLY A 25 34.22 -31.16 -49.42
C GLY A 25 35.46 -30.29 -49.69
N CYS A 26 35.65 -29.25 -48.88
CA CYS A 26 36.92 -28.62 -48.52
C CYS A 26 37.89 -28.17 -49.65
N THR A 27 37.79 -26.91 -50.08
CA THR A 27 38.94 -25.97 -50.06
C THR A 27 38.42 -24.54 -49.84
N GLY A 28 38.54 -24.06 -48.61
CA GLY A 28 38.08 -22.74 -48.19
C GLY A 28 38.46 -22.58 -46.71
N LEU A 29 39.26 -21.56 -46.42
CA LEU A 29 39.99 -21.34 -45.18
C LEU A 29 39.29 -21.81 -43.90
N VAL A 30 40.00 -22.66 -43.15
CA VAL A 30 40.01 -22.54 -41.68
C VAL A 30 40.80 -21.27 -41.38
N GLU A 31 40.11 -20.14 -41.40
CA GLU A 31 40.10 -19.26 -40.25
C GLU A 31 39.13 -20.00 -39.30
N ASP A 32 39.58 -20.64 -38.23
CA ASP A 32 40.48 -20.10 -37.21
C ASP A 32 40.01 -18.69 -36.82
N ILE A 33 38.77 -18.63 -36.33
CA ILE A 33 38.29 -17.58 -35.41
C ILE A 33 38.95 -17.81 -34.03
N SER A 34 40.26 -18.04 -34.06
CA SER A 34 41.21 -17.42 -33.17
C SER A 34 41.52 -16.02 -33.74
N GLU A 35 40.49 -15.19 -33.95
CA GLU A 35 40.71 -13.77 -33.65
C GLU A 35 40.97 -13.74 -32.14
N PRO A 36 42.19 -13.46 -31.68
CA PRO A 36 42.38 -13.22 -30.27
C PRO A 36 41.60 -11.93 -29.99
N ILE A 37 40.77 -11.93 -28.95
CA ILE A 37 40.08 -10.72 -28.50
C ILE A 37 41.17 -9.77 -27.97
N THR A 38 41.69 -8.93 -28.88
CA THR A 38 42.87 -8.04 -28.68
C THR A 38 42.55 -6.57 -28.92
N GLY A 39 41.29 -6.18 -28.69
CA GLY A 39 41.13 -5.29 -27.56
C GLY A 39 41.09 -6.17 -26.31
N GLU A 40 41.91 -5.89 -25.31
CA GLU A 40 41.52 -6.27 -23.94
C GLU A 40 40.21 -5.51 -23.68
N LYS A 41 39.06 -6.18 -23.86
CA LYS A 41 37.86 -5.78 -23.11
C LYS A 41 38.33 -5.73 -21.66
N PRO A 42 38.15 -4.63 -20.92
CA PRO A 42 38.61 -4.57 -19.54
C PRO A 42 37.94 -5.73 -18.81
N LYS A 43 38.76 -6.69 -18.34
CA LYS A 43 38.30 -7.61 -17.32
C LYS A 43 38.10 -6.76 -16.08
N LEU A 44 36.88 -6.27 -15.91
CA LEU A 44 36.40 -5.80 -14.63
C LEU A 44 36.55 -6.97 -13.69
N GLU A 45 37.58 -6.93 -12.84
CA GLU A 45 37.75 -7.98 -11.84
C GLU A 45 36.57 -7.83 -10.87
N LEU A 46 35.68 -8.83 -10.86
CA LEU A 46 34.59 -8.95 -9.88
C LEU A 46 35.16 -9.39 -8.52
N THR A 47 36.31 -8.83 -8.14
CA THR A 47 37.13 -9.13 -6.97
C THR A 47 36.94 -8.03 -5.94
N ASP A 48 35.74 -7.95 -5.41
CA ASP A 48 35.50 -8.46 -4.06
C ASP A 48 34.00 -8.75 -3.95
N GLY A 49 33.63 -9.75 -3.15
CA GLY A 49 32.22 -9.93 -2.80
C GLY A 49 31.79 -8.72 -1.98
N ILE A 50 30.89 -7.89 -2.52
CA ILE A 50 30.52 -6.60 -1.93
C ILE A 50 29.89 -6.88 -0.55
N LEU A 51 30.71 -6.67 0.49
CA LEU A 51 30.28 -6.74 1.88
C LEU A 51 29.40 -5.52 2.15
N ARG A 52 28.09 -5.68 1.90
CA ARG A 52 27.03 -4.71 2.23
C ARG A 52 27.23 -4.18 3.65
N SER A 53 27.74 -2.95 3.75
CA SER A 53 27.80 -2.20 5.00
C SER A 53 26.44 -1.55 5.24
N ILE A 54 25.90 -1.68 6.46
CA ILE A 54 24.82 -0.78 6.89
C ILE A 54 25.43 0.61 7.03
N GLY A 55 24.88 1.59 6.30
CA GLY A 55 25.21 3.01 6.48
C GLY A 55 24.81 3.51 7.86
N SER A 56 25.16 4.75 8.18
CA SER A 56 24.55 5.45 9.31
C SER A 56 23.05 5.64 9.03
N PRO A 57 22.15 5.53 10.02
CA PRO A 57 20.77 6.01 9.84
C PRO A 57 20.69 7.55 9.81
N GLN A 58 21.78 8.25 10.15
CA GLN A 58 21.82 9.71 10.22
C GLN A 58 21.68 10.34 8.84
N LEU A 59 20.63 11.14 8.67
CA LEU A 59 20.42 11.91 7.45
C LEU A 59 21.40 13.09 7.39
N GLN A 60 22.09 13.22 6.26
CA GLN A 60 22.95 14.34 5.93
C GLN A 60 22.35 15.11 4.75
N SER A 61 22.18 16.43 4.91
CA SER A 61 21.66 17.30 3.85
C SER A 61 22.76 17.82 2.92
N TYR A 62 22.44 17.94 1.64
CA TYR A 62 23.41 18.33 0.63
C TYR A 62 23.68 19.84 0.67
N GLN A 63 24.93 20.23 0.40
CA GLN A 63 25.37 21.63 0.44
C GLN A 63 25.36 22.30 -0.95
N ASN A 64 25.04 21.52 -1.99
CA ASN A 64 24.90 21.90 -3.39
C ASN A 64 24.42 20.68 -4.20
N CYS A 65 23.85 20.94 -5.37
CA CYS A 65 23.36 19.92 -6.29
C CYS A 65 24.46 19.02 -6.93
N ASP A 66 25.72 19.46 -7.03
CA ASP A 66 26.80 18.63 -7.61
C ASP A 66 27.13 17.43 -6.68
N ASP A 67 27.18 17.67 -5.37
CA ASP A 67 27.39 16.62 -4.35
C ASP A 67 26.20 15.64 -4.29
N LEU A 68 24.97 16.12 -4.48
CA LEU A 68 23.76 15.28 -4.58
C LEU A 68 23.78 14.41 -5.84
N GLU A 69 24.06 14.99 -7.02
CA GLU A 69 24.13 14.23 -8.27
C GLU A 69 25.19 13.12 -8.20
N PHE A 70 26.34 13.42 -7.59
CA PHE A 70 27.39 12.43 -7.39
C PHE A 70 26.95 11.29 -6.45
N ALA A 71 26.31 11.60 -5.32
CA ALA A 71 25.85 10.60 -4.35
C ALA A 71 24.76 9.69 -4.93
N LEU A 72 23.75 10.27 -5.61
CA LEU A 72 22.67 9.50 -6.23
C LEU A 72 23.20 8.57 -7.33
N LYS A 73 24.06 9.08 -8.23
CA LYS A 73 24.67 8.26 -9.29
C LYS A 73 25.56 7.14 -8.74
N LEU A 74 26.26 7.38 -7.64
CA LEU A 74 27.05 6.35 -6.95
C LEU A 74 26.16 5.26 -6.32
N SER A 75 25.03 5.65 -5.71
CA SER A 75 24.04 4.69 -5.18
C SER A 75 23.51 3.79 -6.30
N ILE A 76 23.01 4.41 -7.39
CA ILE A 76 22.47 3.69 -8.55
C ILE A 76 23.53 2.80 -9.22
N GLU A 77 24.79 3.25 -9.32
CA GLU A 77 25.87 2.42 -9.89
C GLU A 77 26.16 1.17 -9.04
N GLU A 78 26.40 1.32 -7.74
CA GLU A 78 26.73 0.17 -6.86
C GLU A 78 25.53 -0.76 -6.63
N GLU A 79 24.31 -0.23 -6.62
CA GLU A 79 23.06 -0.99 -6.53
C GLU A 79 22.87 -1.89 -7.77
N MET A 80 22.92 -1.29 -8.97
CA MET A 80 22.78 -2.03 -10.23
C MET A 80 23.94 -3.03 -10.43
N ARG A 81 25.17 -2.63 -10.07
CA ARG A 81 26.35 -3.50 -10.05
C ARG A 81 26.16 -4.69 -9.11
N THR A 82 25.56 -4.49 -7.94
CA THR A 82 25.28 -5.55 -6.97
C THR A 82 24.27 -6.56 -7.52
N ASN A 83 23.16 -6.10 -8.13
CA ASN A 83 22.17 -6.99 -8.76
C ASN A 83 22.83 -7.86 -9.84
N LEU A 84 23.62 -7.24 -10.71
CA LEU A 84 24.32 -7.93 -11.80
C LEU A 84 25.35 -8.95 -11.27
N ILE A 85 26.07 -8.65 -10.18
CA ILE A 85 27.00 -9.59 -9.54
C ILE A 85 26.26 -10.77 -8.89
N GLN A 86 25.14 -10.56 -8.20
CA GLN A 86 24.34 -11.67 -7.65
C GLN A 86 23.86 -12.62 -8.76
N ALA A 87 23.47 -12.09 -9.92
CA ALA A 87 23.14 -12.90 -11.09
C ALA A 87 24.35 -13.66 -11.71
N VAL A 88 25.59 -13.21 -11.49
CA VAL A 88 26.84 -13.91 -11.88
C VAL A 88 27.20 -15.07 -10.96
N GLU A 89 26.76 -15.07 -9.71
CA GLU A 89 26.97 -16.21 -8.81
C GLU A 89 25.84 -17.27 -8.88
N GLU A 90 24.78 -17.03 -9.67
CA GLU A 90 23.58 -17.90 -9.80
C GLU A 90 22.86 -18.13 -8.45
N VAL A 91 23.01 -17.18 -7.51
CA VAL A 91 22.31 -17.12 -6.22
C VAL A 91 20.85 -16.70 -6.47
N TYR A 92 20.06 -17.68 -6.95
CA TYR A 92 18.60 -17.63 -7.10
C TYR A 92 18.04 -16.39 -7.84
N TYR A 93 18.54 -16.13 -9.05
CA TYR A 93 17.90 -15.17 -9.95
C TYR A 93 16.57 -15.73 -10.51
N TYR A 94 15.44 -15.30 -9.94
CA TYR A 94 14.12 -15.37 -10.59
C TYR A 94 13.83 -14.02 -11.25
N GLY A 95 14.03 -13.94 -12.57
CA GLY A 95 13.77 -12.72 -13.32
C GLY A 95 12.29 -12.54 -13.66
N GLY A 96 11.72 -11.39 -13.29
CA GLY A 96 10.54 -10.81 -13.95
C GLY A 96 9.28 -11.68 -13.99
N GLY A 97 8.74 -12.05 -12.83
CA GLY A 97 7.38 -12.58 -12.70
C GLY A 97 6.65 -11.84 -11.58
N TRP A 98 5.51 -11.22 -11.89
CA TRP A 98 4.71 -10.49 -10.90
C TRP A 98 4.15 -11.44 -9.85
N ALA A 99 4.70 -11.33 -8.64
CA ALA A 99 4.18 -11.86 -7.41
C ALA A 99 4.75 -11.01 -6.26
N VAL A 100 4.20 -9.81 -6.10
CA VAL A 100 4.00 -9.31 -4.74
C VAL A 100 3.08 -10.35 -4.08
N ASP A 101 3.55 -11.00 -3.02
CA ASP A 101 2.62 -11.54 -2.03
C ASP A 101 1.92 -10.33 -1.41
N ASP A 102 0.60 -10.38 -1.26
CA ASP A 102 -0.21 -9.25 -0.78
C ASP A 102 0.14 -8.91 0.68
N VAL A 103 1.14 -8.05 0.87
CA VAL A 103 1.29 -7.26 2.10
C VAL A 103 0.10 -6.30 2.11
N MET A 104 -0.94 -6.68 2.85
CA MET A 104 -2.14 -5.84 2.99
C MET A 104 -1.75 -4.46 3.53
N GLU A 105 -1.95 -3.46 2.68
CA GLU A 105 -1.72 -2.05 2.96
C GLU A 105 -2.75 -1.55 3.97
N MET A 106 -2.44 -1.69 5.27
CA MET A 106 -3.26 -1.17 6.37
C MET A 106 -3.06 0.35 6.53
N ASP A 107 -3.53 1.12 5.55
CA ASP A 107 -3.66 2.58 5.65
C ASP A 107 -4.88 2.95 6.52
N GLY A 108 -4.78 3.98 7.37
CA GLY A 108 -5.81 4.28 8.36
C GLY A 108 -5.64 5.64 9.09
N ALA A 109 -6.73 6.30 9.49
CA ALA A 109 -6.80 7.77 9.69
C ALA A 109 -6.87 8.32 11.14
N GLU A 110 -7.03 9.68 11.21
CA GLU A 110 -7.57 10.62 12.25
C GLU A 110 -6.87 10.68 13.65
N SER A 111 -7.24 11.46 14.71
CA SER A 111 -7.79 12.81 15.04
C SER A 111 -8.17 12.80 16.58
N GLY A 112 -8.53 13.86 17.34
CA GLY A 112 -8.77 15.29 17.06
C GLY A 112 -9.33 16.14 18.23
N SER A 113 -8.54 16.79 19.13
CA SER A 113 -9.10 17.78 20.10
C SER A 113 -8.19 18.94 20.57
N SER A 114 -8.81 20.09 20.93
CA SER A 114 -8.15 21.42 20.99
C SER A 114 -8.75 22.40 22.01
N PRO A 115 -8.25 23.67 22.09
CA PRO A 115 -9.12 24.85 21.83
C PRO A 115 -8.36 26.11 21.30
N SER A 116 -8.92 27.22 20.80
CA SER A 116 -10.22 27.72 20.27
C SER A 116 -10.08 29.27 20.09
N ALA A 117 -10.92 30.08 19.41
CA ALA A 117 -11.85 30.01 18.28
C ALA A 117 -12.56 31.42 18.18
N ASN A 118 -12.86 32.02 17.02
CA ASN A 118 -13.54 33.34 16.98
C ASN A 118 -14.48 33.69 15.77
N THR A 119 -15.57 32.93 15.61
CA THR A 119 -16.91 33.35 15.14
C THR A 119 -17.14 34.02 13.77
N ARG A 120 -18.01 33.37 12.97
CA ARG A 120 -19.37 33.88 12.68
C ARG A 120 -20.41 32.76 12.89
N SER A 121 -21.71 33.04 12.71
CA SER A 121 -22.77 32.32 13.44
C SER A 121 -24.03 31.96 12.64
N GLU A 122 -24.22 30.66 12.44
CA GLU A 122 -25.48 29.88 12.56
C GLU A 122 -25.19 28.79 13.63
N PRO A 123 -26.16 27.99 14.13
CA PRO A 123 -25.86 26.88 15.04
C PRO A 123 -25.19 25.72 14.27
N THR A 124 -23.86 25.68 14.31
CA THR A 124 -23.03 24.62 13.69
C THR A 124 -23.24 23.27 14.37
N ARG A 125 -23.52 22.23 13.57
CA ARG A 125 -23.33 20.82 13.97
C ARG A 125 -21.87 20.62 14.39
N LYS A 126 -21.62 19.70 15.31
CA LYS A 126 -20.28 19.35 15.78
C LYS A 126 -19.94 17.90 15.56
N GLU A 127 -18.71 17.67 15.15
CA GLU A 127 -18.06 16.37 15.24
C GLU A 127 -17.91 15.95 16.71
N GLY A 128 -17.90 14.65 17.00
CA GLY A 128 -17.79 14.07 18.34
C GLY A 128 -19.00 14.28 19.27
N GLU A 129 -19.87 15.27 19.00
CA GLU A 129 -21.11 15.53 19.74
C GLU A 129 -22.38 15.22 18.93
N ASP A 130 -22.50 15.76 17.71
CA ASP A 130 -23.68 15.60 16.84
C ASP A 130 -23.46 14.54 15.73
N PHE A 131 -22.24 14.40 15.21
CA PHE A 131 -21.86 13.41 14.19
C PHE A 131 -20.46 12.83 14.41
N SER A 132 -20.16 11.66 13.82
CA SER A 132 -18.82 11.06 13.83
C SER A 132 -17.97 11.51 12.64
N GLY A 133 -16.67 11.68 12.83
CA GLY A 133 -15.67 11.67 11.76
C GLY A 133 -15.47 10.27 11.19
N THR A 134 -14.26 10.00 10.70
CA THR A 134 -13.69 8.69 10.35
C THR A 134 -13.36 7.91 11.65
N ASN A 135 -12.23 7.20 11.77
CA ASN A 135 -11.78 6.59 13.03
C ASN A 135 -10.25 6.71 13.15
N ASN A 136 -9.76 6.86 14.38
CA ASN A 136 -8.63 7.72 14.74
C ASN A 136 -7.38 6.94 15.21
N GLN A 137 -6.18 7.36 14.77
CA GLN A 137 -4.89 7.00 15.33
C GLN A 137 -4.48 7.94 16.48
N GLU A 138 -4.30 9.24 16.23
CA GLU A 138 -3.71 10.20 17.19
C GLU A 138 -4.54 11.47 17.39
N ASP A 139 -4.66 11.90 18.66
CA ASP A 139 -5.54 12.98 19.10
C ASP A 139 -5.06 14.37 18.63
N GLY A 140 -5.47 14.79 17.42
CA GLY A 140 -5.22 16.13 16.89
C GLY A 140 -5.08 16.26 15.37
N VAL A 141 -5.09 15.14 14.64
CA VAL A 141 -4.64 15.03 13.24
C VAL A 141 -5.77 14.49 12.36
N ASP A 142 -6.36 15.26 11.44
CA ASP A 142 -7.24 14.64 10.43
C ASP A 142 -6.40 13.85 9.41
N GLU A 143 -6.93 12.79 8.81
CA GLU A 143 -6.24 12.08 7.74
C GLU A 143 -7.19 11.61 6.63
N ALA A 144 -6.63 11.44 5.43
CA ALA A 144 -7.42 11.21 4.23
C ALA A 144 -8.23 9.90 4.28
N ASP A 145 -9.50 9.97 3.87
CA ASP A 145 -10.38 8.80 3.68
C ASP A 145 -11.25 8.99 2.43
N PHE A 146 -11.82 7.91 1.89
CA PHE A 146 -12.78 8.01 0.77
C PHE A 146 -14.20 8.41 1.22
N VAL A 147 -14.41 8.68 2.52
CA VAL A 147 -15.61 9.34 3.06
C VAL A 147 -15.21 10.47 4.00
N LYS A 148 -15.80 11.66 3.81
CA LYS A 148 -15.64 12.83 4.71
C LYS A 148 -16.98 13.53 4.92
N THR A 149 -17.11 14.29 6.01
CA THR A 149 -18.32 15.07 6.32
C THR A 149 -18.01 16.27 7.19
N ASP A 150 -18.67 17.40 6.92
CA ASP A 150 -18.75 18.57 7.82
C ASP A 150 -20.00 18.52 8.73
N GLY A 151 -20.67 17.36 8.75
CA GLY A 151 -21.96 17.13 9.38
C GLY A 151 -23.16 17.66 8.60
N TYR A 152 -22.99 18.49 7.57
CA TYR A 152 -24.05 19.05 6.70
C TYR A 152 -24.08 18.44 5.30
N HIS A 153 -22.93 17.95 4.84
CA HIS A 153 -22.71 17.30 3.57
C HIS A 153 -21.94 15.99 3.83
N ILE A 154 -22.22 14.96 3.05
CA ILE A 154 -21.37 13.77 2.95
C ILE A 154 -20.66 13.85 1.61
N TYR A 155 -19.33 13.81 1.66
CA TYR A 155 -18.46 13.61 0.52
C TYR A 155 -18.15 12.12 0.47
N TYR A 156 -18.46 11.46 -0.65
CA TYR A 156 -18.14 10.05 -0.88
C TYR A 156 -17.37 9.91 -2.19
N LEU A 157 -16.18 9.33 -2.09
CA LEU A 157 -15.30 9.06 -3.22
C LEU A 157 -15.44 7.59 -3.62
N ASP A 158 -16.19 7.33 -4.68
CA ASP A 158 -16.34 6.00 -5.27
C ASP A 158 -15.06 5.64 -6.03
N ASN A 159 -14.25 4.76 -5.43
CA ASN A 159 -12.99 4.28 -5.98
C ASN A 159 -13.16 3.24 -7.11
N THR A 160 -14.37 2.72 -7.35
CA THR A 160 -14.64 1.68 -8.36
C THR A 160 -15.06 2.30 -9.70
N ILE A 161 -15.63 3.51 -9.69
CA ILE A 161 -15.92 4.33 -10.88
C ILE A 161 -15.26 5.73 -10.84
N SER A 162 -14.20 5.89 -10.04
CA SER A 162 -13.46 7.15 -9.80
C SER A 162 -14.35 8.39 -9.80
N SER A 163 -15.32 8.44 -8.87
CA SER A 163 -16.34 9.48 -8.84
C SER A 163 -16.49 10.10 -7.45
N LEU A 164 -16.38 11.42 -7.36
CA LEU A 164 -16.77 12.18 -6.18
C LEU A 164 -18.28 12.41 -6.21
N HIS A 165 -18.97 11.95 -5.18
CA HIS A 165 -20.37 12.25 -4.90
C HIS A 165 -20.45 13.23 -3.73
N ILE A 166 -21.24 14.29 -3.88
CA ILE A 166 -21.55 15.23 -2.79
C ILE A 166 -23.05 15.11 -2.49
N LEU A 167 -23.38 14.89 -1.22
CA LEU A 167 -24.75 14.67 -0.76
C LEU A 167 -25.08 15.63 0.39
N ASP A 168 -26.13 16.43 0.26
CA ASP A 168 -26.64 17.30 1.32
C ASP A 168 -27.33 16.46 2.42
N VAL A 169 -27.23 16.91 3.67
CA VAL A 169 -27.92 16.37 4.85
C VAL A 169 -28.77 17.48 5.50
N PRO A 170 -29.94 17.86 4.94
CA PRO A 170 -30.71 19.03 5.39
C PRO A 170 -31.13 18.96 6.87
N GLU A 171 -31.55 17.77 7.30
CA GLU A 171 -31.79 17.39 8.70
C GLU A 171 -31.25 15.97 8.91
N PHE A 172 -30.85 15.59 10.13
CA PHE A 172 -30.44 14.21 10.41
C PHE A 172 -31.60 13.24 10.13
N GLY A 173 -31.30 12.15 9.42
CA GLY A 173 -32.30 11.22 8.90
C GLY A 173 -32.73 11.47 7.45
N GLN A 174 -32.20 12.50 6.79
CA GLN A 174 -32.45 12.83 5.37
C GLN A 174 -31.15 12.82 4.56
N LEU A 175 -31.28 12.64 3.24
CA LEU A 175 -30.23 12.83 2.24
C LEU A 175 -30.77 13.56 1.00
N THR A 176 -29.89 14.22 0.25
CA THR A 176 -30.16 14.65 -1.14
C THR A 176 -28.87 14.66 -1.93
N GLN A 177 -28.82 13.99 -3.08
CA GLN A 177 -27.64 14.04 -3.96
C GLN A 177 -27.53 15.43 -4.59
N ALA A 178 -26.44 16.14 -4.30
CA ALA A 178 -26.19 17.48 -4.78
C ALA A 178 -25.42 17.47 -6.10
N SER A 179 -24.33 16.69 -6.19
CA SER A 179 -23.54 16.54 -7.41
C SER A 179 -22.82 15.19 -7.51
N THR A 180 -22.34 14.88 -8.72
CA THR A 180 -21.40 13.80 -9.02
C THR A 180 -20.35 14.33 -10.00
N THR A 181 -19.08 14.21 -9.67
CA THR A 181 -17.95 14.66 -10.47
C THR A 181 -17.00 13.49 -10.75
N GLN A 182 -16.61 13.32 -12.01
CA GLN A 182 -15.62 12.31 -12.41
C GLN A 182 -14.21 12.76 -11.99
N ILE A 183 -13.42 11.82 -11.48
CA ILE A 183 -12.05 12.00 -11.02
C ILE A 183 -11.10 11.28 -11.98
N GLU A 184 -9.96 11.90 -12.31
CA GLU A 184 -8.96 11.30 -13.19
C GLU A 184 -8.14 10.22 -12.44
N GLY A 185 -7.83 9.12 -13.12
CA GLY A 185 -7.09 8.01 -12.54
C GLY A 185 -7.94 7.11 -11.65
N ASN A 186 -7.31 6.49 -10.66
CA ASN A 186 -7.94 5.64 -9.65
C ASN A 186 -8.08 6.47 -8.36
N ALA A 187 -9.31 6.84 -7.99
CA ALA A 187 -9.55 7.65 -6.81
C ALA A 187 -9.24 6.87 -5.52
N MET A 188 -8.43 7.44 -4.62
CA MET A 188 -7.91 6.74 -3.43
C MET A 188 -8.55 7.26 -2.14
N ALA A 189 -8.35 8.54 -1.82
CA ALA A 189 -8.78 9.17 -0.57
C ALA A 189 -8.98 10.68 -0.76
N MET A 190 -9.53 11.35 0.26
CA MET A 190 -9.67 12.81 0.28
C MET A 190 -9.62 13.39 1.70
N MET A 191 -9.24 14.67 1.79
CA MET A 191 -9.26 15.49 3.01
C MET A 191 -10.20 16.69 2.81
N LEU A 192 -10.75 17.22 3.91
CA LEU A 192 -11.73 18.31 3.90
C LEU A 192 -11.34 19.38 4.93
N ASP A 193 -11.04 20.59 4.47
CA ASP A 193 -10.88 21.78 5.33
C ASP A 193 -11.86 22.87 4.88
N GLY A 194 -12.91 23.10 5.67
CA GLY A 194 -13.96 24.07 5.37
C GLY A 194 -14.59 23.87 3.98
N ASP A 195 -14.42 24.86 3.10
CA ASP A 195 -14.91 24.85 1.71
C ASP A 195 -13.87 24.26 0.71
N ARG A 196 -12.81 23.60 1.19
CA ARG A 196 -11.74 22.97 0.38
C ARG A 196 -11.78 21.45 0.54
N LEU A 197 -12.03 20.74 -0.55
CA LEU A 197 -11.91 19.28 -0.61
C LEU A 197 -10.71 18.91 -1.48
N VAL A 198 -9.76 18.18 -0.92
CA VAL A 198 -8.55 17.70 -1.61
C VAL A 198 -8.74 16.23 -1.95
N VAL A 199 -8.94 15.91 -3.23
CA VAL A 199 -9.08 14.52 -3.71
C VAL A 199 -7.73 14.02 -4.22
N ILE A 200 -7.35 12.82 -3.76
CA ILE A 200 -6.11 12.13 -4.12
C ILE A 200 -6.43 10.94 -5.02
N SER A 201 -5.74 10.84 -6.16
CA SER A 201 -5.88 9.71 -7.09
C SER A 201 -4.55 9.26 -7.69
N SER A 202 -4.46 7.98 -8.06
CA SER A 202 -3.31 7.40 -8.76
C SER A 202 -3.54 7.39 -10.27
N VAL A 203 -2.71 8.11 -11.02
CA VAL A 203 -2.76 8.24 -12.48
C VAL A 203 -1.56 7.50 -13.09
N TYR A 204 -1.82 6.49 -13.92
CA TYR A 204 -0.77 5.77 -14.64
C TYR A 204 -0.31 6.55 -15.88
N SER A 205 1.00 6.68 -16.09
CA SER A 205 1.56 7.47 -17.19
C SER A 205 1.16 6.94 -18.57
N TRP A 206 1.14 5.62 -18.75
CA TRP A 206 0.64 4.96 -19.98
C TRP A 206 -0.88 5.12 -20.22
N GLY A 207 -1.62 5.70 -19.27
CA GLY A 207 -3.04 6.02 -19.39
C GLY A 207 -3.31 7.44 -19.91
N LEU A 208 -2.29 8.31 -19.95
CA LEU A 208 -2.39 9.66 -20.48
C LEU A 208 -2.57 9.65 -22.01
N ASP A 209 -3.27 10.65 -22.57
CA ASP A 209 -3.29 10.82 -24.02
C ASP A 209 -1.91 11.29 -24.51
N SER A 210 -1.43 10.65 -25.58
CA SER A 210 -0.30 11.06 -26.41
C SER A 210 -0.21 12.55 -26.76
N GLU A 211 -1.33 13.25 -26.86
CA GLU A 211 -1.42 14.67 -27.20
C GLU A 211 -1.67 15.58 -25.98
N ASP A 212 -1.83 15.02 -24.76
CA ASP A 212 -1.98 15.84 -23.54
C ASP A 212 -0.63 16.54 -23.20
N PRO A 213 -0.65 17.83 -22.83
CA PRO A 213 0.55 18.56 -22.42
C PRO A 213 1.37 17.89 -21.31
N LEU A 214 0.74 17.12 -20.40
CA LEU A 214 1.43 16.41 -19.33
C LEU A 214 2.32 15.28 -19.86
N ALA A 215 1.86 14.52 -20.86
CA ALA A 215 2.66 13.47 -21.49
C ALA A 215 3.93 14.05 -22.15
N GLN A 216 3.82 15.26 -22.71
CA GLN A 216 4.96 15.99 -23.28
C GLN A 216 5.88 16.57 -22.19
N ALA A 217 5.33 17.03 -21.05
CA ALA A 217 6.10 17.53 -19.91
C ALA A 217 6.91 16.42 -19.21
N MET A 218 6.36 15.20 -19.14
CA MET A 218 7.06 13.99 -18.66
C MET A 218 8.11 13.44 -19.65
N GLY A 219 8.23 14.04 -20.85
CA GLY A 219 9.27 13.70 -21.82
C GLY A 219 9.03 12.42 -22.65
N TRP A 220 7.78 11.96 -22.76
CA TRP A 220 7.44 10.73 -23.49
C TRP A 220 7.89 10.77 -24.96
N ASP A 221 8.66 9.77 -25.38
CA ASP A 221 9.30 9.69 -26.70
C ASP A 221 8.49 8.88 -27.75
N GLY A 222 7.44 8.19 -27.31
CA GLY A 222 6.62 7.30 -28.13
C GLY A 222 7.00 5.82 -28.06
N GLU A 223 8.03 5.43 -27.30
CA GLU A 223 8.44 4.02 -27.13
C GLU A 223 7.85 3.40 -25.85
N TRP A 224 7.70 2.07 -25.84
CA TRP A 224 7.12 1.33 -24.72
C TRP A 224 8.19 1.12 -23.64
N GLY A 225 8.05 1.86 -22.52
CA GLY A 225 9.06 1.96 -21.47
C GLY A 225 9.88 3.27 -21.50
N GLY A 226 9.55 4.23 -22.37
CA GLY A 226 10.19 5.56 -22.44
C GLY A 226 9.69 6.59 -21.43
N TRP A 227 8.99 6.18 -20.37
CA TRP A 227 8.49 7.08 -19.31
C TRP A 227 9.50 7.18 -18.15
N ARG A 228 9.64 8.35 -17.52
CA ARG A 228 10.40 8.50 -16.26
C ARG A 228 9.76 7.73 -15.10
N THR A 229 8.44 7.84 -14.94
CA THR A 229 7.68 7.08 -13.94
C THR A 229 6.51 6.32 -14.56
N SER A 230 6.14 5.21 -13.93
CA SER A 230 4.90 4.46 -14.17
C SER A 230 3.66 5.16 -13.61
N THR A 231 3.82 5.92 -12.53
CA THR A 231 2.74 6.29 -11.61
C THR A 231 2.90 7.74 -11.14
N LEU A 232 1.79 8.47 -11.16
CA LEU A 232 1.65 9.82 -10.63
C LEU A 232 0.63 9.82 -9.50
N THR A 233 0.96 10.48 -8.40
CA THR A 233 -0.01 10.84 -7.37
C THR A 233 -0.62 12.19 -7.75
N LYS A 234 -1.90 12.21 -8.12
CA LYS A 234 -2.62 13.43 -8.48
C LYS A 234 -3.36 13.98 -7.26
N PHE A 235 -3.14 15.27 -6.99
CA PHE A 235 -3.93 16.09 -6.09
C PHE A 235 -4.89 16.96 -6.90
N THR A 236 -6.20 16.83 -6.65
CA THR A 236 -7.24 17.67 -7.25
C THR A 236 -7.94 18.46 -6.14
N VAL A 237 -7.73 19.77 -6.10
CA VAL A 237 -8.34 20.65 -5.09
C VAL A 237 -9.67 21.18 -5.63
N PHE A 238 -10.74 20.98 -4.89
CA PHE A 238 -12.09 21.49 -5.18
C PHE A 238 -12.47 22.60 -4.21
N ASP A 239 -13.12 23.64 -4.75
CA ASP A 239 -14.02 24.51 -3.99
C ASP A 239 -15.38 23.81 -3.89
N VAL A 240 -15.81 23.51 -2.66
CA VAL A 240 -17.08 22.81 -2.37
C VAL A 240 -18.12 23.70 -1.67
N SER A 241 -17.89 25.03 -1.61
CA SER A 241 -18.83 26.02 -1.04
C SER A 241 -20.22 26.06 -1.70
N ASN A 242 -20.37 25.34 -2.81
CA ASN A 242 -21.64 25.02 -3.46
C ASN A 242 -21.67 23.52 -3.82
N SER A 243 -22.26 22.70 -2.94
CA SER A 243 -22.36 21.23 -3.07
C SER A 243 -22.93 20.74 -4.41
N SER A 244 -23.72 21.58 -5.09
CA SER A 244 -24.37 21.28 -6.38
C SER A 244 -23.52 21.60 -7.62
N ASP A 245 -22.40 22.31 -7.48
CA ASP A 245 -21.53 22.74 -8.59
C ASP A 245 -20.07 22.92 -8.09
N PRO A 246 -19.41 21.84 -7.61
CA PRO A 246 -18.05 21.91 -7.08
C PRO A 246 -17.03 22.21 -8.18
N THR A 247 -16.15 23.19 -7.96
CA THR A 247 -15.22 23.65 -9.00
C THR A 247 -13.77 23.31 -8.65
N VAL A 248 -13.04 22.66 -9.58
CA VAL A 248 -11.59 22.46 -9.46
C VAL A 248 -10.88 23.82 -9.42
N SER A 249 -10.06 24.03 -8.40
CA SER A 249 -9.21 25.23 -8.24
C SER A 249 -7.76 24.98 -8.62
N ARG A 250 -7.23 23.77 -8.41
CA ARG A 250 -5.85 23.39 -8.71
C ARG A 250 -5.72 21.88 -8.96
N GLU A 251 -4.81 21.50 -9.86
CA GLU A 251 -4.42 20.11 -10.13
C GLU A 251 -2.89 20.00 -10.07
N LEU A 252 -2.37 19.08 -9.26
CA LEU A 252 -0.94 18.76 -9.17
C LEU A 252 -0.75 17.27 -9.48
N TYR A 253 0.27 16.92 -10.25
CA TYR A 253 0.68 15.55 -10.51
C TYR A 253 2.11 15.36 -9.98
N ILE A 254 2.26 14.59 -8.91
CA ILE A 254 3.54 14.29 -8.25
C ILE A 254 4.06 12.96 -8.76
N GLU A 255 5.31 12.86 -9.21
CA GLU A 255 5.90 11.56 -9.59
C GLU A 255 6.00 10.63 -8.37
N GLY A 256 5.42 9.42 -8.48
CA GLY A 256 5.45 8.39 -7.42
C GLY A 256 4.08 7.97 -6.87
N TYR A 257 4.15 7.17 -5.82
CA TYR A 257 3.04 6.57 -5.08
C TYR A 257 2.66 7.43 -3.88
N TYR A 258 1.36 7.50 -3.59
CA TYR A 258 0.82 8.06 -2.37
C TYR A 258 1.07 7.10 -1.21
N MET A 259 1.57 7.60 -0.07
CA MET A 259 1.72 6.81 1.15
C MET A 259 0.61 7.14 2.15
N THR A 260 0.45 8.41 2.48
CA THR A 260 -0.51 8.93 3.46
C THR A 260 -0.58 10.45 3.33
N ALA A 261 -1.70 11.06 3.72
CA ALA A 261 -1.82 12.50 3.90
C ALA A 261 -2.63 12.83 5.15
N ARG A 262 -2.08 13.75 5.93
CA ARG A 262 -2.55 14.13 7.26
C ARG A 262 -2.68 15.66 7.33
N GLU A 263 -3.71 16.17 7.99
CA GLU A 263 -4.02 17.58 8.13
C GLU A 263 -3.87 17.99 9.61
N VAL A 264 -3.16 19.09 9.85
CA VAL A 264 -3.03 19.70 11.18
C VAL A 264 -3.11 21.23 11.05
N ALA A 265 -4.21 21.81 11.54
CA ALA A 265 -4.46 23.26 11.63
C ALA A 265 -4.33 24.03 10.28
N GLY A 266 -4.99 23.56 9.23
CA GLY A 266 -5.02 24.11 7.87
C GLY A 266 -3.82 23.71 7.00
N THR A 267 -2.90 22.91 7.55
CA THR A 267 -1.69 22.44 6.86
C THR A 267 -1.81 20.95 6.56
N VAL A 268 -1.87 20.60 5.27
CA VAL A 268 -1.73 19.21 4.83
C VAL A 268 -0.26 18.84 4.75
N ARG A 269 0.10 17.68 5.30
CA ARG A 269 1.37 16.99 5.06
C ARG A 269 1.10 15.66 4.38
N THR A 270 1.48 15.59 3.11
CA THR A 270 1.44 14.36 2.31
C THR A 270 2.81 13.72 2.31
N VAL A 271 2.89 12.40 2.49
CA VAL A 271 4.08 11.63 2.15
C VAL A 271 3.83 10.88 0.84
N THR A 272 4.74 11.02 -0.12
CA THR A 272 4.82 10.18 -1.32
C THR A 272 6.14 9.41 -1.35
N HIS A 273 6.18 8.31 -2.11
CA HIS A 273 7.41 7.57 -2.39
C HIS A 273 7.56 7.32 -3.89
N THR A 274 8.75 7.55 -4.45
CA THR A 274 9.07 7.16 -5.84
C THR A 274 10.40 6.43 -5.92
N TRP A 275 10.51 5.47 -6.82
CA TRP A 275 11.76 4.77 -7.12
C TRP A 275 12.62 5.58 -8.10
N MET A 276 13.94 5.39 -8.05
CA MET A 276 14.90 5.97 -8.99
C MET A 276 14.94 5.17 -10.30
N ASP A 277 13.81 5.07 -10.98
CA ASP A 277 13.67 4.38 -12.27
C ASP A 277 14.33 5.21 -13.38
N ILE A 278 15.58 4.88 -13.72
CA ILE A 278 16.35 5.53 -14.79
C ILE A 278 16.21 4.74 -16.10
N PRO A 279 15.58 5.30 -17.15
CA PRO A 279 15.43 4.63 -18.44
C PRO A 279 16.78 4.22 -19.05
N GLY A 280 16.85 2.97 -19.55
CA GLY A 280 18.06 2.42 -20.17
C GLY A 280 19.11 1.84 -19.20
N MET A 281 18.83 1.80 -17.89
CA MET A 281 19.62 1.02 -16.94
C MET A 281 19.26 -0.47 -16.99
N LYS A 282 20.26 -1.34 -16.80
CA LYS A 282 20.11 -2.81 -16.80
C LYS A 282 20.44 -3.39 -15.43
N SER A 283 19.44 -3.98 -14.78
CA SER A 283 19.60 -4.79 -13.55
C SER A 283 19.72 -6.29 -13.83
N TRP A 284 19.47 -6.73 -15.07
CA TRP A 284 19.45 -8.14 -15.50
C TRP A 284 20.59 -8.50 -16.47
N LEU A 285 20.85 -9.81 -16.63
CA LEU A 285 21.83 -10.32 -17.59
C LEU A 285 21.20 -10.63 -18.96
N GLU A 286 21.69 -9.99 -20.01
CA GLU A 286 21.35 -10.32 -21.40
C GLU A 286 22.18 -11.52 -21.88
N LEU A 287 21.62 -12.73 -21.71
CA LEU A 287 22.31 -13.99 -22.00
C LEU A 287 22.17 -14.42 -23.48
N PRO A 288 23.25 -14.88 -24.13
CA PRO A 288 23.21 -15.23 -25.55
C PRO A 288 22.43 -16.52 -25.85
N ASP A 289 21.89 -16.64 -27.07
CA ASP A 289 21.12 -17.78 -27.61
C ASP A 289 21.66 -19.20 -27.32
N GLY A 290 22.96 -19.31 -27.01
CA GLY A 290 23.62 -20.57 -26.64
C GLY A 290 23.50 -20.97 -25.17
N TYR A 291 23.27 -20.03 -24.25
CA TYR A 291 23.37 -20.23 -22.80
C TYR A 291 22.48 -21.39 -22.31
N TRP A 292 21.20 -21.34 -22.67
CA TRP A 292 20.18 -22.33 -22.27
C TRP A 292 20.38 -23.72 -22.88
N ARG A 293 21.41 -23.92 -23.72
CA ARG A 293 21.80 -25.23 -24.27
C ARG A 293 22.98 -25.87 -23.53
N LEU A 294 23.56 -25.18 -22.55
CA LEU A 294 24.61 -25.70 -21.68
C LEU A 294 23.99 -26.42 -20.48
N ASP A 295 24.60 -27.55 -20.09
CA ASP A 295 24.29 -28.25 -18.84
C ASP A 295 24.45 -27.30 -17.64
N TYR A 296 23.70 -27.53 -16.56
CA TYR A 296 23.69 -26.63 -15.40
C TYR A 296 25.08 -26.48 -14.75
N ASP A 297 25.83 -27.57 -14.65
CA ASP A 297 27.16 -27.61 -14.06
C ASP A 297 28.29 -27.21 -15.03
N ASP A 298 27.98 -26.69 -16.24
CA ASP A 298 29.01 -26.31 -17.23
C ASP A 298 29.72 -25.00 -16.82
N PRO A 299 31.05 -24.99 -16.60
CA PRO A 299 31.80 -23.78 -16.23
C PRO A 299 31.72 -22.63 -17.27
N LEU A 300 31.31 -22.93 -18.50
CA LEU A 300 31.04 -21.91 -19.51
C LEU A 300 29.83 -21.04 -19.15
N ARG A 301 28.85 -21.54 -18.37
CA ARG A 301 27.71 -20.73 -17.89
C ARG A 301 28.17 -19.55 -17.05
N TYR A 302 28.98 -19.79 -16.02
CA TYR A 302 29.55 -18.74 -15.18
C TYR A 302 30.31 -17.71 -16.02
N THR A 303 31.12 -18.20 -16.96
CA THR A 303 31.91 -17.34 -17.88
C THR A 303 31.00 -16.43 -18.72
N LEU A 304 29.92 -16.97 -19.29
CA LEU A 304 28.96 -16.19 -20.09
C LEU A 304 28.15 -15.19 -19.25
N ARG A 305 27.78 -15.55 -18.01
CA ARG A 305 27.10 -14.64 -17.08
C ARG A 305 28.02 -13.49 -16.65
N ALA A 306 29.28 -13.77 -16.32
CA ALA A 306 30.29 -12.75 -16.00
C ALA A 306 30.58 -11.82 -17.19
N GLU A 307 30.64 -12.34 -18.42
CA GLU A 307 30.79 -11.52 -19.63
C GLU A 307 29.56 -10.64 -19.92
N ALA A 308 28.35 -11.12 -19.65
CA ALA A 308 27.12 -10.34 -19.77
C ALA A 308 27.05 -9.23 -18.70
N ALA A 309 27.38 -9.53 -17.44
CA ALA A 309 27.42 -8.54 -16.36
C ALA A 309 28.44 -7.44 -16.61
N ALA A 310 29.65 -7.80 -17.06
CA ALA A 310 30.68 -6.81 -17.40
C ALA A 310 30.30 -5.93 -18.60
N ALA A 311 29.41 -6.39 -19.49
CA ALA A 311 28.84 -5.57 -20.54
C ALA A 311 27.76 -4.62 -19.98
N ALA A 312 26.82 -5.13 -19.18
CA ALA A 312 25.74 -4.34 -18.58
C ALA A 312 26.27 -3.25 -17.63
N ILE A 313 27.29 -3.53 -16.80
CA ILE A 313 27.93 -2.52 -15.94
C ILE A 313 28.53 -1.38 -16.79
N LEU A 314 29.21 -1.71 -17.89
CA LEU A 314 29.81 -0.71 -18.78
C LEU A 314 28.76 0.10 -19.55
N GLU A 315 27.59 -0.48 -19.81
CA GLU A 315 26.45 0.19 -20.44
C GLU A 315 25.77 1.15 -19.45
N ASN A 316 25.48 0.68 -18.23
CA ASN A 316 24.98 1.48 -17.10
C ASN A 316 25.87 2.70 -16.81
N GLN A 317 27.20 2.51 -16.79
CA GLN A 317 28.17 3.61 -16.62
C GLN A 317 28.10 4.65 -17.74
N GLN A 318 27.68 4.28 -18.96
CA GLN A 318 27.46 5.23 -20.06
C GLN A 318 26.11 5.95 -19.92
N THR A 319 25.06 5.25 -19.48
CA THR A 319 23.74 5.83 -19.18
C THR A 319 23.84 6.89 -18.07
N LEU A 320 24.44 6.55 -16.92
CA LEU A 320 24.64 7.46 -15.78
C LEU A 320 25.53 8.67 -16.11
N ALA A 321 26.45 8.52 -17.07
CA ALA A 321 27.29 9.60 -17.57
C ALA A 321 26.59 10.50 -18.63
N SER A 322 25.36 10.19 -19.03
CA SER A 322 24.60 10.92 -20.05
C SER A 322 23.40 11.72 -19.51
N ILE A 323 22.85 11.32 -18.37
CA ILE A 323 21.76 12.00 -17.64
C ILE A 323 22.30 13.11 -16.71
N GLY A 324 21.47 14.09 -16.35
CA GLY A 324 21.76 15.08 -15.29
C GLY A 324 20.93 14.84 -14.02
N LEU A 325 21.17 15.62 -12.96
CA LEU A 325 20.41 15.55 -11.71
C LEU A 325 18.89 15.68 -11.92
N SER A 326 18.46 16.62 -12.77
CA SER A 326 17.05 16.84 -13.12
C SER A 326 16.37 15.63 -13.78
N ASP A 327 17.14 14.63 -14.22
CA ASP A 327 16.61 13.39 -14.77
C ASP A 327 16.39 12.29 -13.72
N ILE A 328 17.00 12.44 -12.54
CA ILE A 328 16.98 11.51 -11.40
C ILE A 328 15.97 11.97 -10.33
N LEU A 329 15.90 13.29 -10.07
CA LEU A 329 15.00 13.84 -9.05
C LEU A 329 13.52 13.73 -9.46
N PRO A 330 12.60 13.52 -8.48
CA PRO A 330 11.17 13.59 -8.72
C PRO A 330 10.75 14.97 -9.24
N GLN A 331 9.68 14.99 -10.03
CA GLN A 331 9.08 16.21 -10.55
C GLN A 331 7.63 16.36 -10.07
N VAL A 332 7.17 17.61 -10.01
CA VAL A 332 5.76 17.95 -9.76
C VAL A 332 5.26 18.79 -10.92
N HIS A 333 4.18 18.35 -11.55
CA HIS A 333 3.55 19.05 -12.67
C HIS A 333 2.24 19.69 -12.20
N GLU A 334 2.20 21.02 -12.13
CA GLU A 334 0.98 21.78 -11.86
C GLU A 334 0.22 22.04 -13.17
N ARG A 335 -1.08 21.77 -13.20
CA ARG A 335 -1.95 22.01 -14.36
C ARG A 335 -2.83 23.22 -14.15
N ILE A 336 -2.71 24.19 -15.06
CA ILE A 336 -3.51 25.43 -15.10
C ILE A 336 -4.27 25.47 -16.42
N GLY A 337 -5.31 24.63 -16.51
CA GLY A 337 -6.10 24.43 -17.73
C GLY A 337 -5.33 23.62 -18.79
N ASP A 338 -4.94 24.28 -19.87
CA ASP A 338 -4.15 23.70 -20.97
C ASP A 338 -2.63 23.88 -20.79
N GLU A 339 -2.18 24.60 -19.74
CA GLU A 339 -0.77 24.85 -19.44
C GLU A 339 -0.29 23.94 -18.31
N ILE A 340 0.92 23.36 -18.46
CA ILE A 340 1.59 22.54 -17.45
C ILE A 340 2.86 23.27 -17.00
N ILE A 341 3.00 23.45 -15.69
CA ILE A 341 4.19 24.02 -15.04
C ILE A 341 4.91 22.88 -14.32
N THR A 342 6.08 22.48 -14.84
CA THR A 342 6.96 21.54 -14.13
C THR A 342 7.77 22.29 -13.09
N HIS A 343 7.49 22.00 -11.82
CA HIS A 343 8.32 22.37 -10.69
C HIS A 343 9.44 21.33 -10.55
N HIS A 344 10.69 21.75 -10.71
CA HIS A 344 11.86 20.89 -10.57
C HIS A 344 12.43 21.02 -9.15
N MET A 345 12.55 19.91 -8.43
CA MET A 345 13.03 19.90 -7.03
C MET A 345 14.53 20.26 -6.87
N SER A 346 15.21 20.65 -7.95
CA SER A 346 16.62 21.11 -7.92
C SER A 346 16.80 22.60 -7.60
N ASP A 347 15.72 23.32 -7.32
CA ASP A 347 15.82 24.71 -6.84
C ASP A 347 16.43 24.76 -5.42
N GLY A 348 16.81 25.95 -4.93
CA GLY A 348 17.32 26.10 -3.54
C GLY A 348 18.71 25.52 -3.26
N ASP A 349 19.56 25.32 -4.27
CA ASP A 349 20.87 24.63 -4.16
C ASP A 349 20.76 23.15 -3.69
N CYS A 350 19.58 22.52 -3.81
CA CYS A 350 19.29 21.14 -3.40
C CYS A 350 19.47 20.88 -1.88
N ALA A 351 19.29 21.90 -1.04
CA ALA A 351 19.44 21.78 0.42
C ALA A 351 18.36 20.92 1.09
N ASP A 352 17.19 20.80 0.45
CA ASP A 352 15.99 20.12 0.95
C ASP A 352 16.03 18.59 0.71
N PHE A 353 17.14 18.10 0.13
CA PHE A 353 17.46 16.68 0.02
C PHE A 353 18.36 16.23 1.17
N ALA A 354 18.05 15.06 1.74
CA ALA A 354 18.88 14.39 2.72
C ALA A 354 18.98 12.88 2.47
N ALA A 355 20.14 12.29 2.78
CA ALA A 355 20.39 10.85 2.61
C ALA A 355 21.11 10.25 3.82
N PRO A 356 20.93 8.97 4.16
CA PRO A 356 21.70 8.30 5.20
C PRO A 356 23.16 8.07 4.75
N ASP A 357 24.15 8.47 5.56
CA ASP A 357 25.57 8.32 5.21
C ASP A 357 25.94 6.87 4.89
N SER A 358 26.47 6.64 3.69
CA SER A 358 26.96 5.36 3.20
C SER A 358 25.88 4.25 3.11
N SER A 359 24.60 4.64 2.98
CA SER A 359 23.54 3.74 2.50
C SER A 359 23.39 3.81 0.98
N TYR A 360 22.84 2.74 0.40
CA TYR A 360 22.58 2.61 -1.03
C TYR A 360 21.09 2.36 -1.28
N ASN A 361 20.30 3.38 -0.95
CA ASN A 361 18.83 3.38 -1.03
C ASN A 361 18.35 3.64 -2.47
N ARG A 362 17.12 3.23 -2.80
CA ARG A 362 16.60 3.14 -4.19
C ARG A 362 15.53 4.15 -4.58
N GLY A 363 14.98 4.91 -3.65
CA GLY A 363 13.90 5.86 -3.93
C GLY A 363 14.03 7.19 -3.20
N PHE A 364 13.02 8.03 -3.36
CA PHE A 364 12.81 9.25 -2.61
C PHE A 364 11.48 9.17 -1.87
N THR A 365 11.51 9.26 -0.55
CA THR A 365 10.34 9.54 0.27
C THR A 365 10.25 11.05 0.46
N SER A 366 9.14 11.65 0.04
CA SER A 366 8.99 13.11 -0.06
C SER A 366 7.86 13.60 0.85
N ILE A 367 8.13 14.57 1.72
CA ILE A 367 7.15 15.20 2.61
C ILE A 367 6.70 16.51 1.97
N PHE A 368 5.52 16.53 1.37
CA PHE A 368 4.91 17.74 0.81
C PHE A 368 4.04 18.44 1.86
N THR A 369 4.49 19.61 2.30
CA THR A 369 3.73 20.49 3.21
C THR A 369 2.97 21.53 2.38
N LEU A 370 1.63 21.50 2.46
CA LEU A 370 0.69 22.23 1.61
C LEU A 370 -0.26 23.09 2.45
N ASP A 371 -0.33 24.39 2.12
CA ASP A 371 -1.32 25.33 2.65
C ASP A 371 -2.62 25.25 1.81
N LEU A 372 -3.76 24.94 2.47
CA LEU A 372 -5.07 24.86 1.81
C LEU A 372 -5.86 26.18 1.81
N GLU A 373 -5.53 27.13 2.70
CA GLU A 373 -6.14 28.47 2.71
C GLU A 373 -5.65 29.32 1.53
N SER A 374 -4.43 29.07 1.02
CA SER A 374 -3.78 29.87 -0.03
C SER A 374 -4.35 29.69 -1.45
N GLU A 375 -4.82 30.79 -2.05
CA GLU A 375 -5.19 30.86 -3.47
C GLU A 375 -4.00 30.62 -4.42
N GLU A 376 -2.78 31.01 -4.04
CA GLU A 376 -1.54 30.77 -4.80
C GLU A 376 -0.90 29.43 -4.36
N LEU A 377 -0.27 28.69 -5.30
CA LEU A 377 0.46 27.46 -4.92
C LEU A 377 1.76 27.82 -4.20
N SER A 378 1.84 27.40 -2.94
CA SER A 378 3.09 27.24 -2.21
C SER A 378 3.11 25.87 -1.56
N PHE A 379 4.17 25.12 -1.80
CA PHE A 379 4.50 23.90 -1.06
C PHE A 379 5.95 23.94 -0.61
N GLU A 380 6.22 23.31 0.52
CA GLU A 380 7.57 22.91 0.95
C GLU A 380 7.69 21.39 0.69
N ALA A 381 8.88 20.93 0.29
CA ALA A 381 9.12 19.53 -0.05
C ALA A 381 10.48 19.06 0.50
N ASP A 382 10.46 18.31 1.61
CA ASP A 382 11.64 17.62 2.13
C ASP A 382 11.78 16.25 1.46
N HIS A 383 12.98 15.90 0.98
CA HIS A 383 13.22 14.67 0.24
C HIS A 383 14.27 13.78 0.92
N ILE A 384 13.83 12.60 1.37
CA ILE A 384 14.68 11.57 2.00
C ILE A 384 15.04 10.51 0.94
N VAL A 385 16.33 10.30 0.68
CA VAL A 385 16.80 9.22 -0.19
C VAL A 385 16.67 7.89 0.56
N GLY A 386 15.63 7.13 0.25
CA GLY A 386 15.07 6.09 1.13
C GLY A 386 14.64 4.80 0.42
N ASN A 387 14.27 3.82 1.23
CA ASN A 387 13.48 2.65 0.82
C ASN A 387 11.98 2.96 1.06
N TRP A 388 11.10 1.98 0.82
CA TRP A 388 9.66 2.15 1.02
C TRP A 388 9.34 2.52 2.48
N PRO A 389 8.62 3.64 2.74
CA PRO A 389 8.42 4.14 4.09
C PRO A 389 7.17 3.56 4.76
N LEU A 390 7.25 3.39 6.07
CA LEU A 390 6.09 3.37 6.97
C LEU A 390 6.08 4.69 7.75
N VAL A 391 4.93 5.36 7.78
CA VAL A 391 4.76 6.73 8.30
C VAL A 391 3.84 6.72 9.53
N TYR A 392 4.24 7.45 10.56
CA TYR A 392 3.43 7.80 11.72
C TYR A 392 3.46 9.32 11.92
N SER A 393 2.40 9.91 12.48
CA SER A 393 2.42 11.32 12.88
C SER A 393 1.53 11.58 14.10
N SER A 394 2.05 12.32 15.07
CA SER A 394 1.22 13.11 16.00
C SER A 394 0.96 14.50 15.40
N ALA A 395 0.33 15.40 16.15
CA ALA A 395 0.14 16.79 15.73
C ALA A 395 1.42 17.64 15.76
N GLU A 396 2.47 17.20 16.48
CA GLU A 396 3.74 17.94 16.61
C GLU A 396 4.96 17.17 16.04
N VAL A 397 4.87 15.83 15.88
CA VAL A 397 5.99 14.99 15.40
C VAL A 397 5.56 14.07 14.26
N LEU A 398 6.25 14.16 13.12
CA LEU A 398 6.16 13.21 12.00
C LEU A 398 7.35 12.25 12.05
N VAL A 399 7.08 10.96 11.82
CA VAL A 399 8.06 9.89 11.87
C VAL A 399 8.00 9.08 10.58
N ILE A 400 9.14 9.01 9.88
CA ILE A 400 9.34 8.11 8.75
C ILE A 400 10.26 6.98 9.19
N THR A 401 9.83 5.75 8.91
CA THR A 401 10.60 4.54 9.19
C THR A 401 10.82 3.77 7.91
N GLU A 402 12.03 3.26 7.71
CA GLU A 402 12.39 2.45 6.54
C GLU A 402 13.15 1.21 6.99
N SER A 403 13.05 0.11 6.23
CA SER A 403 13.92 -1.03 6.46
C SER A 403 15.38 -0.64 6.16
N ALA A 404 16.30 -0.94 7.08
CA ALA A 404 17.74 -0.67 6.91
C ALA A 404 18.40 -1.55 5.82
N TRP A 405 17.58 -2.35 5.13
CA TRP A 405 17.88 -3.30 4.07
C TRP A 405 16.71 -3.31 3.09
N ASP A 406 16.97 -3.48 1.80
CA ASP A 406 15.93 -3.89 0.86
C ASP A 406 15.64 -5.39 1.02
N TRP A 407 14.43 -5.86 0.67
CA TRP A 407 13.90 -7.14 1.21
C TRP A 407 14.65 -8.41 0.75
N TRP A 408 15.32 -8.38 -0.42
CA TRP A 408 16.19 -9.48 -0.88
C TRP A 408 17.66 -9.37 -0.39
N TRP A 409 18.02 -8.41 0.46
CA TRP A 409 19.45 -8.15 0.78
C TRP A 409 20.06 -9.08 1.83
N PHE A 410 19.24 -9.78 2.62
CA PHE A 410 19.69 -10.81 3.56
C PHE A 410 20.35 -12.03 2.89
N TRP A 411 20.14 -12.22 1.58
CA TRP A 411 20.53 -13.43 0.86
C TRP A 411 22.05 -13.59 0.79
N GLY A 412 22.58 -14.58 1.53
CA GLY A 412 24.01 -14.90 1.58
C GLY A 412 24.83 -14.09 2.60
N ASN A 413 24.19 -13.34 3.50
CA ASN A 413 24.88 -12.64 4.60
C ASN A 413 24.24 -12.95 5.96
N ASP A 414 24.42 -14.19 6.40
CA ASP A 414 23.87 -14.79 7.63
C ASP A 414 24.28 -14.06 8.93
N GLY A 415 25.22 -13.11 8.87
CA GLY A 415 25.70 -12.31 10.01
C GLY A 415 24.98 -10.98 10.22
N LEU A 416 23.90 -10.70 9.49
CA LEU A 416 23.08 -9.49 9.62
C LEU A 416 21.73 -9.79 10.27
N ASN A 417 21.24 -8.83 11.07
CA ASN A 417 19.89 -8.84 11.63
C ASN A 417 18.95 -7.91 10.82
N GLU A 418 17.66 -8.19 10.90
CA GLU A 418 16.58 -7.25 10.59
C GLU A 418 16.78 -5.98 11.43
N ALA A 419 16.62 -4.80 10.82
CA ALA A 419 16.69 -3.52 11.51
C ALA A 419 15.90 -2.45 10.74
N THR A 420 15.38 -1.47 11.48
CA THR A 420 14.57 -0.36 10.95
C THR A 420 15.30 0.96 11.23
N ASN A 421 15.53 1.77 10.20
CA ASN A 421 15.96 3.16 10.36
C ASN A 421 14.73 4.00 10.76
N ILE A 422 14.92 5.00 11.60
CA ILE A 422 13.87 5.91 12.06
C ILE A 422 14.35 7.34 11.86
N HIS A 423 13.52 8.18 11.28
CA HIS A 423 13.76 9.60 11.04
C HIS A 423 12.59 10.41 11.63
N THR A 424 12.91 11.40 12.47
CA THR A 424 11.92 12.25 13.15
C THR A 424 11.97 13.68 12.64
N PHE A 425 10.80 14.32 12.59
CA PHE A 425 10.60 15.69 12.12
C PHE A 425 9.62 16.42 13.05
N ASP A 426 9.99 17.63 13.50
CA ASP A 426 9.07 18.59 14.13
C ASP A 426 8.18 19.20 13.04
N ILE A 427 6.87 19.11 13.25
CA ILE A 427 5.82 19.60 12.36
C ILE A 427 4.82 20.52 13.09
N GLY A 428 5.05 20.83 14.37
CA GLY A 428 4.15 21.61 15.22
C GLY A 428 4.00 23.09 14.82
N GLN A 429 4.85 23.57 13.89
CA GLN A 429 4.64 24.83 13.20
C GLN A 429 4.07 24.58 11.80
N ALA A 430 2.92 25.21 11.50
CA ALA A 430 2.29 25.22 10.18
C ALA A 430 3.24 25.74 9.08
N GLY A 431 3.22 25.10 7.91
CA GLY A 431 4.05 25.49 6.76
C GLY A 431 5.57 25.35 6.97
N SER A 432 6.00 24.40 7.82
CA SER A 432 7.41 24.03 7.99
C SER A 432 7.55 22.60 8.49
N THR A 433 8.55 21.86 7.99
CA THR A 433 8.94 20.54 8.50
C THR A 433 10.43 20.55 8.86
N VAL A 434 10.79 20.11 10.07
CA VAL A 434 12.16 20.29 10.59
C VAL A 434 12.72 18.97 11.13
N TYR A 435 13.73 18.42 10.46
CA TYR A 435 14.42 17.20 10.90
C TYR A 435 14.97 17.31 12.34
N THR A 436 14.48 16.46 13.24
CA THR A 436 14.86 16.43 14.67
C THR A 436 15.82 15.32 15.04
N GLY A 437 16.07 14.34 14.16
CA GLY A 437 17.13 13.34 14.35
C GLY A 437 16.78 11.94 13.82
N SER A 438 17.78 11.05 13.81
CA SER A 438 17.61 9.66 13.37
C SER A 438 18.18 8.63 14.34
N GLY A 439 17.63 7.43 14.26
CA GLY A 439 18.09 6.25 14.99
C GLY A 439 17.94 4.98 14.16
N ARG A 440 18.36 3.86 14.73
CA ARG A 440 18.13 2.52 14.19
C ARG A 440 17.81 1.57 15.34
N ILE A 441 16.77 0.77 15.17
CA ILE A 441 16.36 -0.27 16.11
C ILE A 441 16.39 -1.65 15.45
N ASP A 442 16.52 -2.70 16.27
CA ASP A 442 16.45 -4.08 15.79
C ASP A 442 15.02 -4.48 15.37
N GLY A 443 14.93 -5.32 14.35
CA GLY A 443 13.67 -5.89 13.86
C GLY A 443 12.93 -5.01 12.86
N THR A 444 11.72 -5.45 12.53
CA THR A 444 10.77 -4.76 11.66
C THR A 444 9.57 -4.25 12.46
N ILE A 445 9.17 -3.00 12.20
CA ILE A 445 7.89 -2.44 12.64
C ILE A 445 6.78 -3.02 11.74
N ARG A 446 5.60 -3.32 12.29
CA ARG A 446 4.49 -3.93 11.54
C ARG A 446 3.67 -2.91 10.75
N ASP A 447 3.12 -1.93 11.46
CA ASP A 447 2.19 -0.92 10.96
C ASP A 447 2.30 0.35 11.82
N GLN A 448 1.56 1.40 11.47
CA GLN A 448 1.69 2.70 12.13
C GLN A 448 1.33 2.67 13.62
N PHE A 449 0.53 1.71 14.11
CA PHE A 449 0.21 1.58 15.54
C PHE A 449 1.31 0.90 16.34
N SER A 450 2.25 0.23 15.67
CA SER A 450 3.53 -0.18 16.27
C SER A 450 4.50 0.99 16.45
N ILE A 451 4.09 2.24 16.19
CA ILE A 451 4.81 3.49 16.52
C ILE A 451 3.89 4.38 17.38
N SER A 452 4.46 5.11 18.35
CA SER A 452 3.78 6.26 18.98
C SER A 452 4.76 7.18 19.71
N GLU A 453 4.52 8.49 19.69
CA GLU A 453 5.24 9.50 20.48
C GLU A 453 4.45 9.86 21.75
N HIS A 454 5.12 10.11 22.87
CA HIS A 454 4.50 10.64 24.10
C HIS A 454 5.50 11.37 25.00
N GLU A 455 5.15 12.58 25.44
CA GLU A 455 5.98 13.49 26.25
C GLU A 455 7.43 13.69 25.73
N GLY A 456 7.65 13.58 24.42
CA GLY A 456 8.98 13.68 23.79
C GLY A 456 9.76 12.36 23.75
N VAL A 457 9.12 11.23 24.05
CA VAL A 457 9.68 9.88 23.90
C VAL A 457 9.01 9.18 22.72
N LEU A 458 9.81 8.78 21.74
CA LEU A 458 9.35 7.94 20.63
C LEU A 458 9.38 6.47 21.05
N ARG A 459 8.37 5.71 20.66
CA ARG A 459 8.13 4.34 21.12
C ARG A 459 7.83 3.47 19.92
N ALA A 460 8.48 2.31 19.83
CA ALA A 460 8.32 1.38 18.73
C ALA A 460 8.15 -0.05 19.26
N ALA A 461 7.23 -0.80 18.64
CA ALA A 461 7.12 -2.24 18.80
C ALA A 461 7.70 -2.91 17.54
N THR A 462 8.64 -3.84 17.72
CA THR A 462 9.27 -4.55 16.59
C THR A 462 9.24 -6.05 16.80
N THR A 463 9.21 -6.80 15.70
CA THR A 463 9.56 -8.23 15.71
C THR A 463 10.94 -8.43 15.08
N THR A 464 11.79 -9.17 15.77
CA THR A 464 13.06 -9.73 15.25
C THR A 464 12.89 -11.22 14.94
N GLY A 465 13.83 -11.79 14.20
CA GLY A 465 13.76 -13.19 13.80
C GLY A 465 12.96 -13.39 12.52
N GLN A 466 13.04 -14.60 11.97
CA GLN A 466 13.30 -14.69 10.55
C GLN A 466 12.07 -15.02 9.68
N TRP A 467 11.25 -14.00 9.46
CA TRP A 467 10.40 -13.97 8.25
C TRP A 467 11.30 -14.05 7.00
N GLY A 468 10.85 -14.76 5.96
CA GLY A 468 11.53 -14.80 4.66
C GLY A 468 12.88 -15.54 4.55
N ARG A 469 13.60 -15.87 5.64
CA ARG A 469 14.97 -16.47 5.54
C ARG A 469 15.02 -17.99 5.27
N TRP A 470 14.21 -18.46 4.31
CA TRP A 470 13.99 -19.87 3.99
C TRP A 470 15.23 -20.69 3.57
N TRP A 471 16.37 -20.05 3.28
CA TRP A 471 17.62 -20.74 2.91
C TRP A 471 18.44 -21.24 4.12
N MET A 472 18.14 -20.77 5.34
CA MET A 472 18.89 -21.14 6.54
C MET A 472 18.34 -22.40 7.22
N GLN A 473 19.23 -23.21 7.79
CA GLN A 473 18.90 -24.56 8.28
C GLN A 473 18.38 -24.61 9.72
N ASP A 474 18.69 -23.57 10.51
CA ASP A 474 18.41 -23.46 11.94
C ASP A 474 18.39 -21.96 12.28
N PRO A 475 17.32 -21.22 11.88
CA PRO A 475 17.21 -19.78 12.12
C PRO A 475 16.94 -19.47 13.59
N GLU A 476 17.37 -18.29 14.06
CA GLU A 476 16.97 -17.80 15.38
C GLU A 476 15.43 -17.61 15.42
N PRO A 477 14.77 -17.94 16.55
CA PRO A 477 13.32 -17.83 16.66
C PRO A 477 12.86 -16.38 16.57
N MET A 478 11.59 -16.18 16.23
CA MET A 478 10.98 -14.85 16.27
C MET A 478 10.84 -14.38 17.73
N GLU A 479 11.11 -13.11 17.98
CA GLU A 479 11.01 -12.48 19.31
C GLU A 479 10.61 -11.02 19.10
N SER A 480 9.62 -10.57 19.85
CA SER A 480 9.12 -9.19 19.77
C SER A 480 9.60 -8.35 20.94
N HIS A 481 9.71 -7.03 20.70
CA HIS A 481 10.32 -6.06 21.59
C HIS A 481 9.47 -4.79 21.65
N VAL A 482 9.56 -4.06 22.77
CA VAL A 482 9.21 -2.62 22.80
C VAL A 482 10.46 -1.82 23.14
N ILE A 483 10.71 -0.78 22.35
CA ILE A 483 11.92 0.04 22.40
C ILE A 483 11.50 1.51 22.55
N THR A 484 12.16 2.22 23.46
CA THR A 484 11.92 3.64 23.75
C THR A 484 13.14 4.47 23.38
N LEU A 485 12.90 5.56 22.68
CA LEU A 485 13.88 6.41 22.02
C LEU A 485 13.69 7.86 22.47
N ALA A 486 14.79 8.59 22.68
CA ALA A 486 14.75 10.02 22.99
C ALA A 486 15.74 10.81 22.12
N HIS A 487 15.38 12.06 21.80
CA HIS A 487 16.27 12.98 21.10
C HIS A 487 17.49 13.34 21.97
N ASN A 488 18.68 13.14 21.43
CA ASN A 488 19.95 13.51 22.04
C ASN A 488 20.91 14.08 20.98
N VAL A 489 22.08 14.57 21.39
CA VAL A 489 23.11 15.11 20.49
C VAL A 489 24.39 14.27 20.61
N ASP A 490 24.89 13.74 19.50
CA ASP A 490 26.19 13.06 19.50
C ASP A 490 27.31 14.05 19.86
N ILE A 491 28.07 13.73 20.90
CA ILE A 491 29.09 14.63 21.48
C ILE A 491 30.35 14.74 20.58
N THR A 492 30.48 13.87 19.59
CA THR A 492 31.60 13.76 18.64
C THR A 492 31.33 14.52 17.35
N THR A 493 30.14 14.36 16.76
CA THR A 493 29.74 14.99 15.49
C THR A 493 28.97 16.29 15.70
N GLY A 494 28.16 16.38 16.77
CA GLY A 494 27.23 17.47 17.04
C GLY A 494 25.87 17.32 16.34
N GLU A 495 25.58 16.15 15.77
CA GLU A 495 24.33 15.82 15.09
C GLU A 495 23.22 15.45 16.08
N GLN A 496 21.95 15.70 15.69
CA GLN A 496 20.79 15.26 16.46
C GLN A 496 20.50 13.79 16.14
N ILE A 497 20.35 12.96 17.19
CA ILE A 497 20.16 11.51 17.10
C ILE A 497 18.96 11.07 17.95
N LEU A 498 18.41 9.90 17.64
CA LEU A 498 17.49 9.15 18.50
C LEU A 498 18.30 8.07 19.23
N GLU A 499 18.48 8.22 20.54
CA GLU A 499 19.18 7.26 21.39
C GLU A 499 18.18 6.30 22.03
N GLU A 500 18.47 4.99 22.00
CA GLU A 500 17.72 3.97 22.76
C GLU A 500 17.93 4.21 24.26
N ILE A 501 16.88 4.65 24.96
CA ILE A 501 16.90 4.92 26.41
C ILE A 501 16.35 3.75 27.22
N GLY A 502 15.53 2.90 26.62
CA GLY A 502 14.95 1.72 27.27
C GLY A 502 14.45 0.70 26.26
N ARG A 503 14.35 -0.55 26.71
CA ARG A 503 14.00 -1.70 25.89
C ARG A 503 13.46 -2.83 26.75
N VAL A 504 12.49 -3.57 26.22
CA VAL A 504 11.97 -4.80 26.81
C VAL A 504 11.86 -5.88 25.73
N ASP A 505 12.68 -6.92 25.88
CA ASP A 505 12.69 -8.13 25.04
C ASP A 505 11.77 -9.24 25.60
N GLY A 506 11.71 -10.37 24.91
CA GLY A 506 11.05 -11.59 25.40
C GLY A 506 9.53 -11.66 25.21
N ILE A 507 8.96 -10.77 24.40
CA ILE A 507 7.53 -10.81 24.06
C ILE A 507 7.32 -11.89 23.00
N ALA A 508 6.52 -12.90 23.35
CA ALA A 508 6.04 -13.98 22.48
C ALA A 508 7.11 -14.69 21.62
N TYR A 509 7.92 -15.54 22.24
CA TYR A 509 8.90 -16.38 21.54
C TYR A 509 8.26 -17.29 20.48
N ASN A 510 8.80 -17.20 19.26
CA ASN A 510 8.33 -17.88 18.04
C ASN A 510 6.94 -17.40 17.56
N GLU A 511 6.60 -16.13 17.80
CA GLU A 511 5.40 -15.45 17.28
C GLU A 511 5.76 -14.10 16.63
N THR A 512 4.80 -13.49 15.93
CA THR A 512 4.89 -12.12 15.38
C THR A 512 3.89 -11.19 16.05
N ILE A 513 4.15 -9.89 16.04
CA ILE A 513 3.12 -8.88 16.31
C ILE A 513 2.00 -9.00 15.26
N TRP A 514 0.75 -8.95 15.74
CA TRP A 514 -0.48 -8.91 14.93
C TRP A 514 -1.28 -7.62 15.15
N SER A 515 -1.16 -7.00 16.32
CA SER A 515 -1.64 -5.65 16.59
C SER A 515 -0.81 -5.00 17.70
N THR A 516 -0.73 -3.67 17.70
CA THR A 516 -0.16 -2.86 18.79
C THR A 516 -1.09 -1.70 19.06
N ARG A 517 -1.14 -1.20 20.29
CA ARG A 517 -1.67 0.13 20.60
C ARG A 517 -0.95 0.72 21.81
N PHE A 518 -0.42 1.92 21.64
CA PHE A 518 0.07 2.76 22.74
C PHE A 518 -1.06 3.66 23.26
N VAL A 519 -1.13 3.88 24.57
CA VAL A 519 -2.09 4.77 25.25
C VAL A 519 -1.45 5.32 26.52
N GLU A 520 -1.20 6.64 26.59
CA GLU A 520 -0.47 7.28 27.69
C GLU A 520 0.81 6.47 28.07
N ASP A 521 1.03 6.19 29.36
CA ASP A 521 2.11 5.38 29.93
C ASP A 521 2.06 3.87 29.58
N ARG A 522 1.24 3.42 28.62
CA ARG A 522 0.97 1.99 28.39
C ARG A 522 1.16 1.56 26.93
N ALA A 523 1.56 0.32 26.74
CA ALA A 523 1.40 -0.40 25.49
C ALA A 523 0.60 -1.71 25.68
N TYR A 524 -0.20 -2.01 24.67
CA TYR A 524 -0.90 -3.27 24.47
C TYR A 524 -0.35 -3.90 23.19
N ILE A 525 0.10 -5.15 23.27
CA ILE A 525 0.59 -5.92 22.11
C ILE A 525 -0.16 -7.23 22.03
N VAL A 526 -0.51 -7.60 20.80
CA VAL A 526 -1.15 -8.85 20.44
C VAL A 526 -0.21 -9.60 19.50
N THR A 527 0.02 -10.88 19.79
CA THR A 527 0.83 -11.79 18.97
C THR A 527 0.03 -13.05 18.64
N PHE A 528 0.56 -13.94 17.79
CA PHE A 528 -0.14 -15.21 17.54
C PHE A 528 0.76 -16.34 17.05
N GLN A 529 0.49 -17.55 17.57
CA GLN A 529 0.85 -18.82 16.93
C GLN A 529 -0.30 -19.85 16.92
N ASN A 530 -1.07 -19.95 18.01
CA ASN A 530 -2.21 -20.88 18.14
C ASN A 530 -3.39 -20.29 18.93
N MET A 531 -3.10 -19.38 19.86
CA MET A 531 -4.00 -18.45 20.56
C MET A 531 -3.26 -17.10 20.61
N ASP A 532 -3.96 -16.03 20.96
CA ASP A 532 -3.44 -14.66 21.04
C ASP A 532 -3.17 -14.28 22.50
N PRO A 533 -1.91 -14.17 22.95
CA PRO A 533 -1.58 -13.54 24.22
C PRO A 533 -1.60 -12.01 24.08
N LEU A 534 -2.59 -11.38 24.72
CA LEU A 534 -2.61 -9.94 24.96
C LEU A 534 -1.58 -9.60 26.05
N TRP A 535 -0.51 -8.91 25.66
CA TRP A 535 0.54 -8.41 26.53
C TRP A 535 0.23 -6.99 27.01
N THR A 536 0.41 -6.73 28.31
CA THR A 536 0.35 -5.38 28.91
C THR A 536 1.73 -4.92 29.34
N ILE A 537 2.16 -3.74 28.90
CA ILE A 537 3.52 -3.21 29.10
C ILE A 537 3.46 -1.80 29.69
N ASP A 538 4.12 -1.60 30.83
CA ASP A 538 4.26 -0.32 31.53
C ASP A 538 5.45 0.47 30.96
N LEU A 539 5.18 1.69 30.53
CA LEU A 539 6.13 2.64 29.94
C LEU A 539 6.31 3.91 30.79
N SER A 540 5.65 4.00 31.96
CA SER A 540 5.71 5.16 32.90
C SER A 540 7.11 5.49 33.43
N ASN A 541 8.07 4.59 33.20
CA ASN A 541 9.48 4.92 33.17
C ASN A 541 10.09 4.49 31.83
N PRO A 542 10.30 5.43 30.88
CA PRO A 542 10.80 5.08 29.55
C PRO A 542 12.26 4.60 29.55
N GLU A 543 13.04 4.83 30.62
CA GLU A 543 14.38 4.23 30.79
C GLU A 543 14.33 2.73 31.20
N SER A 544 13.15 2.19 31.53
CA SER A 544 12.97 0.83 32.03
C SER A 544 11.53 0.32 31.83
N PRO A 545 11.07 0.14 30.59
CA PRO A 545 9.76 -0.46 30.31
C PRO A 545 9.64 -1.89 30.87
N GLN A 546 8.45 -2.33 31.26
CA GLN A 546 8.24 -3.63 31.92
C GLN A 546 6.98 -4.34 31.43
N ILE A 547 7.08 -5.64 31.12
CA ILE A 547 5.91 -6.51 30.95
C ILE A 547 5.21 -6.65 32.30
N MET A 548 3.93 -6.30 32.34
CA MET A 548 3.09 -6.29 33.55
C MET A 548 2.19 -7.52 33.63
N GLY A 549 1.65 -7.97 32.50
CA GLY A 549 0.71 -9.07 32.41
C GLY A 549 0.61 -9.65 31.00
N GLU A 550 -0.04 -10.81 30.91
CA GLU A 550 -0.22 -11.63 29.72
C GLU A 550 -1.59 -12.33 29.86
N LEU A 551 -2.42 -12.32 28.82
CA LEU A 551 -3.72 -12.98 28.78
C LEU A 551 -3.88 -13.74 27.47
N GLU A 552 -3.85 -15.08 27.51
CA GLU A 552 -4.19 -15.93 26.37
C GLU A 552 -5.69 -15.83 26.01
N VAL A 553 -5.99 -15.55 24.74
CA VAL A 553 -7.34 -15.40 24.19
C VAL A 553 -7.52 -16.30 22.95
N PRO A 554 -8.64 -17.03 22.83
CA PRO A 554 -8.97 -17.75 21.59
C PRO A 554 -9.25 -16.80 20.41
N GLY A 555 -8.55 -17.01 19.29
CA GLY A 555 -8.57 -16.13 18.11
C GLY A 555 -7.27 -15.33 17.95
N VAL A 556 -7.33 -14.22 17.21
CA VAL A 556 -6.31 -13.15 17.19
C VAL A 556 -6.97 -11.79 16.95
N SER A 557 -6.49 -10.76 17.66
CA SER A 557 -6.87 -9.37 17.42
C SER A 557 -5.99 -8.74 16.35
N THR A 558 -6.59 -8.01 15.40
CA THR A 558 -5.86 -7.27 14.36
C THR A 558 -5.85 -5.76 14.60
N TYR A 559 -6.85 -5.22 15.29
CA TYR A 559 -6.90 -3.82 15.73
C TYR A 559 -7.37 -3.71 17.20
N ILE A 560 -6.75 -2.80 17.95
CA ILE A 560 -7.00 -2.53 19.37
C ILE A 560 -7.49 -1.08 19.54
N HIS A 561 -8.73 -0.92 19.99
CA HIS A 561 -9.39 0.36 20.23
C HIS A 561 -9.52 0.62 21.75
N PRO A 562 -8.90 1.69 22.30
CA PRO A 562 -9.09 2.07 23.70
C PRO A 562 -10.54 2.55 23.94
N LEU A 563 -11.19 2.09 25.02
CA LEU A 563 -12.51 2.59 25.44
C LEU A 563 -12.41 3.54 26.64
N SER A 564 -11.53 3.23 27.59
CA SER A 564 -11.27 4.00 28.80
C SER A 564 -9.94 3.57 29.44
N ASP A 565 -9.49 4.29 30.47
CA ASP A 565 -8.34 3.92 31.31
C ASP A 565 -8.42 2.48 31.87
N ASP A 566 -9.63 1.92 31.97
CA ASP A 566 -9.95 0.63 32.57
C ASP A 566 -10.39 -0.44 31.55
N ALA A 567 -10.63 -0.09 30.26
CA ALA A 567 -11.15 -1.01 29.25
C ALA A 567 -10.61 -0.77 27.82
N ILE A 568 -10.36 -1.86 27.09
CA ILE A 568 -10.05 -1.86 25.64
C ILE A 568 -10.97 -2.84 24.89
N LEU A 569 -11.26 -2.54 23.63
CA LEU A 569 -12.04 -3.37 22.71
C LEU A 569 -11.18 -3.72 21.50
N THR A 570 -11.15 -4.98 21.11
CA THR A 570 -10.44 -5.43 19.92
C THR A 570 -11.38 -6.01 18.88
N ILE A 571 -10.92 -6.01 17.63
CA ILE A 571 -11.52 -6.73 16.51
C ILE A 571 -10.46 -7.61 15.85
N GLY A 572 -10.87 -8.76 15.32
CA GLY A 572 -9.98 -9.68 14.62
C GLY A 572 -10.69 -10.97 14.21
N LEU A 573 -9.98 -12.09 14.24
CA LEU A 573 -10.44 -13.41 13.80
C LEU A 573 -10.66 -14.36 14.99
N GLY A 574 -11.75 -15.12 14.96
CA GLY A 574 -12.11 -16.08 16.00
C GLY A 574 -11.34 -17.42 15.90
N PRO A 575 -11.45 -18.27 16.94
CA PRO A 575 -10.83 -19.59 16.96
C PRO A 575 -11.56 -20.60 16.07
N ARG A 576 -10.80 -21.48 15.43
CA ARG A 576 -11.30 -22.56 14.56
C ARG A 576 -11.99 -23.70 15.29
N ASP A 577 -11.60 -23.94 16.54
CA ASP A 577 -12.20 -24.94 17.40
C ASP A 577 -12.77 -24.25 18.64
N LEU A 578 -14.10 -24.16 18.71
CA LEU A 578 -14.83 -23.54 19.82
C LEU A 578 -14.80 -24.37 21.12
N GLU A 579 -14.35 -25.64 21.09
CA GLU A 579 -14.16 -26.46 22.30
C GLU A 579 -12.73 -26.35 22.86
N THR A 580 -11.72 -26.17 22.00
CA THR A 580 -10.30 -26.09 22.45
C THR A 580 -9.68 -24.68 22.38
N GLY A 581 -10.27 -23.75 21.64
CA GLY A 581 -9.77 -22.38 21.43
C GLY A 581 -8.64 -22.25 20.40
N LEU A 582 -8.25 -23.33 19.72
CA LEU A 582 -6.99 -23.41 18.97
C LEU A 582 -7.13 -23.12 17.46
N GLY A 583 -6.19 -22.33 16.95
CA GLY A 583 -6.04 -22.00 15.53
C GLY A 583 -7.06 -20.99 15.03
N LEU A 584 -6.79 -20.30 13.92
CA LEU A 584 -7.69 -19.26 13.39
C LEU A 584 -8.74 -19.79 12.44
N ASP A 585 -9.93 -19.19 12.51
CA ASP A 585 -10.93 -19.23 11.45
C ASP A 585 -11.05 -17.87 10.76
N TRP A 586 -10.53 -17.82 9.54
CA TRP A 586 -10.58 -16.66 8.64
C TRP A 586 -11.99 -16.30 8.18
N SER A 587 -13.02 -17.08 8.57
CA SER A 587 -14.44 -16.80 8.31
C SER A 587 -15.23 -16.18 9.46
N HIS A 588 -14.65 -16.10 10.66
CA HIS A 588 -15.33 -15.63 11.85
C HIS A 588 -14.69 -14.35 12.37
N THR A 589 -15.30 -13.20 12.07
CA THR A 589 -14.93 -11.93 12.73
C THR A 589 -15.29 -12.02 14.22
N GLN A 590 -14.40 -11.56 15.10
CA GLN A 590 -14.60 -11.56 16.55
C GLN A 590 -14.34 -10.18 17.13
N LEU A 591 -15.24 -9.71 18.00
CA LEU A 591 -14.99 -8.60 18.92
C LEU A 591 -14.64 -9.17 20.30
N SER A 592 -13.58 -8.65 20.94
CA SER A 592 -13.17 -9.08 22.27
C SER A 592 -13.01 -7.86 23.19
N LEU A 593 -13.72 -7.85 24.31
CA LEU A 593 -13.71 -6.76 25.30
C LEU A 593 -12.85 -7.17 26.49
N PHE A 594 -11.91 -6.31 26.89
CA PHE A 594 -10.98 -6.57 27.99
C PHE A 594 -11.06 -5.50 29.07
N ASN A 595 -11.03 -5.93 30.34
CA ASN A 595 -10.81 -5.07 31.48
C ASN A 595 -9.31 -5.04 31.82
N VAL A 596 -8.74 -3.83 31.86
CA VAL A 596 -7.31 -3.56 32.05
C VAL A 596 -7.04 -2.72 33.32
N SER A 597 -8.07 -2.49 34.14
CA SER A 597 -7.99 -1.74 35.42
C SER A 597 -6.98 -2.31 36.42
N ASN A 598 -6.71 -3.61 36.35
CA ASN A 598 -5.54 -4.23 36.97
C ASN A 598 -4.54 -4.61 35.87
N PHE A 599 -3.67 -3.67 35.52
CA PHE A 599 -2.76 -3.78 34.37
C PHE A 599 -1.77 -4.96 34.43
N SER A 600 -1.57 -5.57 35.61
CA SER A 600 -0.77 -6.81 35.79
C SER A 600 -1.58 -8.12 35.74
N ASP A 601 -2.89 -8.06 35.49
CA ASP A 601 -3.82 -9.19 35.47
C ASP A 601 -4.99 -8.87 34.52
N PRO A 602 -4.74 -8.49 33.24
CA PRO A 602 -5.80 -8.14 32.29
C PRO A 602 -6.79 -9.30 32.13
N GLN A 603 -8.09 -9.01 32.06
CA GLN A 603 -9.15 -10.02 31.98
C GLN A 603 -10.00 -9.83 30.72
N SER A 604 -10.40 -10.92 30.05
CA SER A 604 -11.48 -10.87 29.07
C SER A 604 -12.82 -10.70 29.81
N THR A 605 -13.57 -9.66 29.44
CA THR A 605 -14.90 -9.34 29.98
C THR A 605 -15.98 -10.08 29.20
N ASP A 606 -15.90 -10.00 27.87
CA ASP A 606 -16.89 -10.54 26.95
C ASP A 606 -16.28 -10.77 25.55
N VAL A 607 -16.84 -11.69 24.79
CA VAL A 607 -16.39 -12.04 23.43
C VAL A 607 -17.61 -12.28 22.54
N LEU A 608 -17.75 -11.45 21.50
CA LEU A 608 -18.85 -11.46 20.56
C LEU A 608 -18.35 -11.86 19.16
N SER A 609 -18.59 -13.10 18.77
CA SER A 609 -18.43 -13.52 17.38
C SER A 609 -19.50 -12.87 16.50
N LEU A 610 -19.08 -12.38 15.34
CA LEU A 610 -19.90 -11.69 14.36
C LEU A 610 -19.95 -12.50 13.07
N SER A 611 -21.16 -12.61 12.51
CA SER A 611 -21.41 -13.18 11.18
C SER A 611 -22.50 -12.36 10.47
N PRO A 612 -22.37 -12.10 9.17
CA PRO A 612 -23.44 -11.49 8.37
C PRO A 612 -24.64 -12.45 8.18
N VAL A 613 -24.45 -13.76 8.34
CA VAL A 613 -25.46 -14.82 8.11
C VAL A 613 -25.75 -15.64 9.36
N THR A 614 -27.00 -16.09 9.53
CA THR A 614 -27.47 -16.81 10.73
C THR A 614 -27.17 -18.31 10.74
N ASP A 615 -26.81 -18.88 9.60
CA ASP A 615 -26.43 -20.28 9.43
C ASP A 615 -25.17 -20.33 8.54
N THR A 616 -24.02 -20.52 9.17
CA THR A 616 -22.71 -20.57 8.50
C THR A 616 -22.40 -21.94 7.90
N GLU A 617 -23.22 -22.97 8.16
CA GLU A 617 -23.04 -24.32 7.57
C GLU A 617 -23.71 -24.48 6.21
N ASP A 618 -24.63 -23.59 5.80
CA ASP A 618 -25.35 -23.63 4.51
C ASP A 618 -24.51 -23.12 3.31
N GLY A 619 -23.28 -23.62 3.17
CA GLY A 619 -22.46 -23.44 1.95
C GLY A 619 -21.90 -22.04 1.69
N TRP A 620 -22.02 -21.12 2.66
CA TRP A 620 -21.37 -19.80 2.61
C TRP A 620 -19.84 -19.93 2.57
N ASN A 621 -19.20 -19.02 1.84
CA ASN A 621 -17.75 -18.83 1.91
C ASN A 621 -17.41 -18.00 3.15
N TRP A 622 -16.12 -17.81 3.40
CA TRP A 622 -15.64 -17.08 4.56
C TRP A 622 -16.21 -15.66 4.62
N ALA A 623 -16.67 -15.23 5.80
CA ALA A 623 -17.11 -13.85 6.02
C ALA A 623 -15.92 -12.99 6.46
N TRP A 624 -15.88 -11.74 5.99
CA TRP A 624 -14.81 -10.79 6.30
C TRP A 624 -15.37 -9.43 6.74
N SER A 625 -14.50 -8.64 7.37
CA SER A 625 -14.77 -7.27 7.78
C SER A 625 -13.62 -6.36 7.37
N GLU A 626 -13.89 -5.27 6.66
CA GLU A 626 -12.87 -4.25 6.36
C GLU A 626 -12.24 -3.69 7.65
N ALA A 627 -13.02 -3.60 8.73
CA ALA A 627 -12.56 -3.19 10.05
C ALA A 627 -11.54 -4.14 10.71
N THR A 628 -11.18 -5.28 10.09
CA THR A 628 -10.09 -6.15 10.55
C THR A 628 -8.71 -5.81 9.95
N TRP A 629 -8.61 -4.88 9.00
CA TRP A 629 -7.34 -4.40 8.43
C TRP A 629 -7.31 -2.90 8.09
N GLU A 630 -8.47 -2.23 8.12
CA GLU A 630 -8.65 -0.81 7.82
C GLU A 630 -9.49 -0.22 8.96
N HIS A 631 -8.83 0.45 9.91
CA HIS A 631 -9.51 0.93 11.12
C HIS A 631 -10.47 2.09 10.86
N LYS A 632 -10.38 2.78 9.71
CA LYS A 632 -11.40 3.76 9.27
C LYS A 632 -12.78 3.12 9.10
N ALA A 633 -12.85 1.79 8.96
CA ALA A 633 -14.11 1.04 8.91
C ALA A 633 -14.64 0.60 10.31
N PHE A 634 -13.86 0.78 11.38
CA PHE A 634 -14.26 0.52 12.77
C PHE A 634 -14.91 1.78 13.35
N GLN A 635 -16.20 2.00 13.10
CA GLN A 635 -16.85 3.25 13.52
C GLN A 635 -17.39 3.16 14.96
N TYR A 636 -16.61 3.59 15.95
CA TYR A 636 -17.10 3.74 17.33
C TYR A 636 -17.71 5.12 17.58
N TRP A 637 -18.84 5.15 18.28
CA TRP A 637 -19.61 6.33 18.64
C TRP A 637 -19.80 6.40 20.16
N ALA A 638 -18.74 6.88 20.83
CA ALA A 638 -18.68 7.03 22.28
C ALA A 638 -19.88 7.76 22.92
N PRO A 639 -20.49 8.81 22.32
CA PRO A 639 -21.68 9.47 22.88
C PRO A 639 -22.90 8.57 23.09
N LYS A 640 -22.92 7.37 22.47
CA LYS A 640 -23.98 6.36 22.66
C LYS A 640 -23.48 4.99 23.09
N GLY A 641 -22.17 4.77 23.16
CA GLY A 641 -21.58 3.43 23.36
C GLY A 641 -21.99 2.48 22.24
N MET A 642 -21.88 2.91 20.98
CA MET A 642 -22.26 2.11 19.81
C MET A 642 -21.08 1.94 18.86
N LEU A 643 -20.82 0.71 18.41
CA LEU A 643 -19.86 0.39 17.35
C LEU A 643 -20.64 -0.07 16.12
N ALA A 644 -20.23 0.36 14.92
CA ALA A 644 -20.68 -0.20 13.66
C ALA A 644 -19.52 -0.95 12.96
N VAL A 645 -19.80 -2.16 12.48
CA VAL A 645 -18.82 -3.04 11.81
C VAL A 645 -19.40 -3.51 10.47
N PRO A 646 -18.75 -3.24 9.33
CA PRO A 646 -19.14 -3.82 8.04
C PRO A 646 -18.78 -5.31 8.00
N LEU A 647 -19.69 -6.15 7.54
CA LEU A 647 -19.49 -7.59 7.34
C LEU A 647 -20.03 -8.02 5.98
N SER A 648 -19.25 -8.81 5.25
CA SER A 648 -19.67 -9.35 3.96
C SER A 648 -19.28 -10.83 3.79
N THR A 649 -20.05 -11.56 2.98
CA THR A 649 -19.81 -12.96 2.58
C THR A 649 -20.51 -13.24 1.25
N TYR A 650 -20.19 -14.37 0.61
CA TYR A 650 -20.91 -14.86 -0.56
C TYR A 650 -21.04 -16.39 -0.54
N LYS A 651 -22.07 -16.91 -1.20
CA LYS A 651 -22.25 -18.32 -1.54
C LYS A 651 -22.12 -18.48 -3.05
N TYR A 652 -21.67 -19.65 -3.48
CA TYR A 652 -21.54 -19.99 -4.89
C TYR A 652 -22.16 -21.35 -5.15
N ASP A 653 -23.25 -21.37 -5.91
CA ASP A 653 -23.95 -22.59 -6.32
C ASP A 653 -23.80 -22.82 -7.82
N TYR A 654 -23.78 -24.09 -8.22
CA TYR A 654 -23.71 -24.47 -9.63
C TYR A 654 -24.54 -25.71 -9.93
N TRP A 655 -25.13 -25.77 -11.13
CA TRP A 655 -25.93 -26.89 -11.58
C TRP A 655 -25.75 -27.19 -13.06
N TYR A 656 -26.31 -28.32 -13.49
CA TYR A 656 -26.45 -28.68 -14.89
C TYR A 656 -27.95 -28.81 -15.21
N ASP A 657 -28.38 -28.33 -16.36
CA ASP A 657 -29.78 -28.44 -16.80
C ASP A 657 -30.08 -29.75 -17.54
N GLU A 658 -31.32 -29.92 -18.03
CA GLU A 658 -31.75 -31.10 -18.79
C GLU A 658 -31.04 -31.26 -20.16
N ALA A 659 -30.20 -30.31 -20.57
CA ALA A 659 -29.43 -30.29 -21.81
C ALA A 659 -27.90 -30.40 -21.58
N ASP A 660 -27.46 -30.76 -20.37
CA ASP A 660 -26.06 -30.79 -19.92
C ASP A 660 -25.36 -29.41 -19.99
N GLN A 661 -26.09 -28.30 -20.02
CA GLN A 661 -25.49 -26.95 -19.92
C GLN A 661 -25.14 -26.64 -18.47
N TYR A 662 -23.96 -26.03 -18.27
CA TYR A 662 -23.47 -25.62 -16.95
C TYR A 662 -23.96 -24.22 -16.61
N HIS A 663 -24.56 -24.08 -15.43
CA HIS A 663 -25.10 -22.84 -14.88
C HIS A 663 -24.50 -22.60 -13.48
N TRP A 664 -24.39 -21.34 -13.08
CA TRP A 664 -23.88 -20.94 -11.77
C TRP A 664 -24.53 -19.65 -11.30
N GLU A 665 -24.55 -19.45 -9.98
CA GLU A 665 -25.17 -18.32 -9.30
C GLU A 665 -24.32 -17.94 -8.08
N TYR A 666 -24.27 -16.65 -7.77
CA TYR A 666 -23.66 -16.13 -6.55
C TYR A 666 -24.73 -15.45 -5.71
N GLU A 667 -24.85 -15.83 -4.44
CA GLU A 667 -25.65 -15.11 -3.45
C GLU A 667 -24.70 -14.29 -2.57
N TRP A 668 -24.84 -12.97 -2.53
CA TRP A 668 -23.99 -12.08 -1.74
C TRP A 668 -24.75 -11.54 -0.54
N VAL A 669 -24.07 -11.44 0.60
CA VAL A 669 -24.60 -10.73 1.77
C VAL A 669 -23.59 -9.67 2.17
N SER A 670 -24.05 -8.41 2.26
CA SER A 670 -23.28 -7.33 2.86
C SER A 670 -24.16 -6.53 3.81
N LYS A 671 -23.63 -6.30 5.01
CA LYS A 671 -24.32 -5.69 6.15
C LYS A 671 -23.42 -4.77 6.93
N LEU A 672 -24.03 -3.83 7.64
CA LEU A 672 -23.43 -3.11 8.75
C LEU A 672 -24.07 -3.63 10.04
N ILE A 673 -23.32 -4.31 10.89
CA ILE A 673 -23.80 -4.75 12.21
C ILE A 673 -23.51 -3.64 13.21
N ILE A 674 -24.51 -3.30 14.03
CA ILE A 674 -24.41 -2.28 15.08
C ILE A 674 -24.42 -2.99 16.43
N ILE A 675 -23.46 -2.67 17.28
CA ILE A 675 -23.20 -3.30 18.57
C ILE A 675 -23.28 -2.23 19.67
N ASN A 676 -24.06 -2.47 20.73
CA ASN A 676 -23.94 -1.72 21.97
C ASN A 676 -22.68 -2.20 22.70
N VAL A 677 -21.79 -1.28 23.02
CA VAL A 677 -20.53 -1.48 23.74
C VAL A 677 -20.66 -0.89 25.13
N SER A 678 -20.23 -1.64 26.15
CA SER A 678 -20.14 -1.17 27.52
C SER A 678 -19.01 -1.90 28.25
N GLU A 679 -18.46 -1.32 29.32
CA GLU A 679 -17.45 -1.98 30.17
C GLU A 679 -17.97 -3.25 30.86
N GLU A 680 -19.30 -3.49 30.86
CA GLU A 680 -19.93 -4.71 31.39
C GLU A 680 -20.18 -5.81 30.32
N GLY A 681 -19.99 -5.52 29.03
CA GLY A 681 -20.22 -6.48 27.93
C GLY A 681 -20.69 -5.87 26.60
N LEU A 682 -20.83 -6.74 25.60
CA LEU A 682 -21.18 -6.43 24.21
C LEU A 682 -22.56 -6.99 23.84
N SER A 683 -23.31 -6.32 22.95
CA SER A 683 -24.56 -6.88 22.41
C SER A 683 -24.95 -6.31 21.06
N ILE A 684 -25.37 -7.15 20.12
CA ILE A 684 -25.92 -6.69 18.82
C ILE A 684 -27.18 -5.84 19.07
N HIS A 685 -27.14 -4.60 18.59
CA HIS A 685 -28.26 -3.65 18.58
C HIS A 685 -29.18 -3.92 17.39
N GLY A 686 -28.61 -4.14 16.21
CA GLY A 686 -29.34 -4.34 14.96
C GLY A 686 -28.40 -4.43 13.75
N GLU A 687 -28.97 -4.48 12.57
CA GLU A 687 -28.24 -4.51 11.29
C GLU A 687 -28.84 -3.53 10.27
N VAL A 688 -27.99 -2.99 9.40
CA VAL A 688 -28.38 -2.38 8.12
C VAL A 688 -27.91 -3.34 7.01
N ASN A 689 -28.72 -3.54 5.98
CA ASN A 689 -28.50 -4.60 4.99
C ASN A 689 -28.49 -4.03 3.57
N HIS A 690 -27.38 -4.19 2.86
CA HIS A 690 -27.15 -3.73 1.48
C HIS A 690 -27.13 -4.90 0.47
N SER A 691 -27.37 -6.14 0.92
CA SER A 691 -27.33 -7.36 0.09
C SER A 691 -28.26 -7.30 -1.12
N SER A 692 -29.40 -6.60 -1.01
CA SER A 692 -30.36 -6.44 -2.12
C SER A 692 -29.83 -5.62 -3.31
N PHE A 693 -28.67 -4.96 -3.18
CA PHE A 693 -27.97 -4.37 -4.33
C PHE A 693 -27.29 -5.42 -5.22
N TYR A 694 -27.05 -6.64 -4.72
CA TYR A 694 -26.55 -7.80 -5.47
C TYR A 694 -27.68 -8.68 -6.09
N GLU A 695 -28.95 -8.26 -6.01
CA GLU A 695 -30.08 -8.98 -6.63
C GLU A 695 -30.23 -8.65 -8.14
N ALA A 696 -29.12 -8.41 -8.85
CA ALA A 696 -29.09 -7.95 -10.25
C ALA A 696 -28.62 -9.02 -11.25
N GLU A 697 -29.24 -9.04 -12.44
CA GLU A 697 -28.78 -9.89 -13.53
C GLU A 697 -27.43 -9.40 -14.07
N GLY A 698 -26.37 -10.17 -13.83
CA GLY A 698 -25.02 -9.89 -14.31
C GLY A 698 -23.97 -9.67 -13.21
N ASP A 699 -24.29 -9.93 -11.94
CA ASP A 699 -23.30 -9.81 -10.86
C ASP A 699 -22.22 -10.91 -10.90
N TYR A 700 -20.98 -10.49 -10.67
CA TYR A 700 -19.79 -11.32 -10.69
C TYR A 700 -19.02 -11.19 -9.36
N TRP A 701 -18.01 -12.02 -9.15
CA TRP A 701 -17.18 -11.99 -7.94
C TRP A 701 -16.36 -10.71 -7.72
N TRP A 702 -16.36 -9.79 -8.69
CA TRP A 702 -15.76 -8.46 -8.61
C TRP A 702 -16.78 -7.32 -8.39
N SER A 703 -18.07 -7.61 -8.18
CA SER A 703 -19.09 -6.60 -7.86
C SER A 703 -18.89 -6.04 -6.43
N SER A 704 -18.57 -4.74 -6.33
CA SER A 704 -18.06 -4.13 -5.08
C SER A 704 -19.12 -3.41 -4.22
N TYR A 705 -20.36 -3.91 -4.16
CA TYR A 705 -21.46 -3.25 -3.42
C TYR A 705 -21.42 -3.40 -1.88
N ASN A 706 -20.31 -3.90 -1.33
CA ASN A 706 -20.11 -4.10 0.10
C ASN A 706 -20.22 -2.79 0.89
N VAL A 707 -20.81 -2.81 2.08
CA VAL A 707 -20.71 -1.67 3.02
C VAL A 707 -19.24 -1.54 3.46
N ARG A 708 -18.66 -0.33 3.34
CA ARG A 708 -17.23 -0.09 3.65
C ARG A 708 -16.99 1.01 4.70
N ARG A 709 -17.95 1.93 4.86
CA ARG A 709 -17.92 3.03 5.84
C ARG A 709 -19.32 3.27 6.40
N SER A 710 -19.38 3.93 7.55
CA SER A 710 -20.64 4.39 8.13
C SER A 710 -20.46 5.64 8.98
N ILE A 711 -21.38 6.59 8.91
CA ILE A 711 -21.34 7.80 9.74
C ILE A 711 -22.51 7.76 10.74
N PHE A 712 -22.25 8.02 12.02
CA PHE A 712 -23.30 8.31 13.00
C PHE A 712 -23.67 9.78 12.93
N MET A 713 -24.96 10.12 12.85
CA MET A 713 -25.45 11.50 12.92
C MET A 713 -26.72 11.58 13.77
N GLY A 714 -26.63 12.17 14.96
CA GLY A 714 -27.72 12.29 15.92
C GLY A 714 -28.35 10.92 16.27
N ASP A 715 -29.61 10.72 15.90
CA ASP A 715 -30.37 9.47 16.10
C ASP A 715 -30.35 8.52 14.88
N TYR A 716 -29.42 8.72 13.95
CA TYR A 716 -29.33 7.96 12.69
C TYR A 716 -27.91 7.46 12.42
N ILE A 717 -27.83 6.42 11.59
CA ILE A 717 -26.60 5.92 11.00
C ILE A 717 -26.73 5.86 9.47
N TYR A 718 -25.69 6.32 8.79
CA TYR A 718 -25.59 6.42 7.34
C TYR A 718 -24.63 5.33 6.88
N ALA A 719 -25.13 4.26 6.23
CA ALA A 719 -24.31 3.14 5.74
C ALA A 719 -23.96 3.35 4.26
N ILE A 720 -22.68 3.20 3.90
CA ILE A 720 -22.14 3.62 2.59
C ILE A 720 -21.57 2.42 1.83
N SER A 721 -22.05 2.18 0.61
CA SER A 721 -21.42 1.30 -0.38
C SER A 721 -21.48 1.87 -1.80
N HIS A 722 -20.70 1.28 -2.71
CA HIS A 722 -20.64 1.58 -4.15
C HIS A 722 -22.03 1.65 -4.82
N ALA A 723 -22.98 0.80 -4.40
CA ALA A 723 -24.33 0.81 -4.95
C ALA A 723 -25.20 1.98 -4.43
N GLY A 724 -24.93 2.48 -3.22
CA GLY A 724 -25.75 3.50 -2.59
C GLY A 724 -25.50 3.72 -1.10
N ILE A 725 -26.15 4.76 -0.58
CA ILE A 725 -26.12 5.16 0.83
C ILE A 725 -27.52 4.99 1.42
N THR A 726 -27.63 4.38 2.60
CA THR A 726 -28.90 4.23 3.34
C THR A 726 -28.83 4.89 4.72
N VAL A 727 -29.96 5.44 5.18
CA VAL A 727 -30.05 6.14 6.47
C VAL A 727 -31.03 5.41 7.38
N THR A 728 -30.55 4.83 8.47
CA THR A 728 -31.35 4.03 9.40
C THR A 728 -31.47 4.71 10.77
N ASN A 729 -32.66 4.71 11.37
CA ASN A 729 -32.86 5.29 12.70
C ASN A 729 -32.43 4.33 13.82
N LEU A 730 -31.55 4.79 14.71
CA LEU A 730 -30.94 4.03 15.82
C LEU A 730 -31.87 3.76 17.02
N THR A 731 -33.18 3.96 16.88
CA THR A 731 -34.17 3.64 17.91
C THR A 731 -35.29 2.74 17.39
N THR A 732 -35.68 2.88 16.11
CA THR A 732 -36.69 2.01 15.48
C THR A 732 -36.08 0.91 14.61
N MET A 733 -34.82 1.06 14.19
CA MET A 733 -34.19 0.28 13.10
C MET A 733 -34.99 0.31 11.79
N GLU A 734 -35.76 1.37 11.57
CA GLU A 734 -36.46 1.63 10.30
C GLU A 734 -35.60 2.51 9.38
N LEU A 735 -35.63 2.21 8.08
CA LEU A 735 -35.04 3.04 7.03
C LEU A 735 -35.76 4.39 6.96
N SER A 736 -35.00 5.47 7.09
CA SER A 736 -35.46 6.86 7.04
C SER A 736 -35.39 7.42 5.62
N ASP A 737 -34.27 7.18 4.93
CA ASP A 737 -33.98 7.68 3.59
C ASP A 737 -32.93 6.81 2.88
N SER A 738 -32.82 6.89 1.55
CA SER A 738 -31.74 6.24 0.80
C SER A 738 -31.50 6.83 -0.59
N ILE A 739 -30.25 6.73 -1.05
CA ILE A 739 -29.82 7.15 -2.39
C ILE A 739 -29.09 5.98 -3.04
N GLN A 740 -29.60 5.53 -4.19
CA GLN A 740 -28.95 4.54 -5.05
C GLN A 740 -28.07 5.27 -6.07
N LEU A 741 -26.76 5.05 -6.00
CA LEU A 741 -25.78 5.67 -6.89
C LEU A 741 -25.67 4.92 -8.22
N ILE A 742 -25.83 3.60 -8.20
CA ILE A 742 -25.71 2.74 -9.38
C ILE A 742 -27.03 2.01 -9.65
N THR A 743 -27.56 2.19 -10.86
CA THR A 743 -28.72 1.43 -11.35
C THR A 743 -28.23 0.18 -12.08
N PRO A 744 -28.58 -1.05 -11.65
CA PRO A 744 -28.18 -2.26 -12.34
C PRO A 744 -28.75 -2.32 -13.77
N VAL A 745 -27.91 -2.73 -14.73
CA VAL A 745 -28.24 -2.73 -16.16
C VAL A 745 -28.74 -4.11 -16.58
N TYR A 746 -30.05 -4.34 -16.45
CA TYR A 746 -30.70 -5.58 -16.88
C TYR A 746 -30.53 -5.86 -18.40
N TYR A 747 -29.53 -6.66 -18.75
CA TYR A 747 -29.32 -7.18 -20.10
C TYR A 747 -30.37 -8.25 -20.45
N ASN A 748 -31.58 -7.80 -20.80
CA ASN A 748 -32.63 -8.66 -21.37
C ASN A 748 -32.14 -9.26 -22.71
N ASP A 749 -31.55 -10.46 -22.68
CA ASP A 749 -31.15 -11.18 -23.88
C ASP A 749 -32.38 -11.62 -24.69
N SER A 750 -32.78 -10.71 -25.59
CA SER A 750 -33.98 -10.80 -26.40
C SER A 750 -33.76 -10.33 -27.84
N ASN A 751 -32.50 -10.10 -28.24
CA ASN A 751 -32.15 -9.82 -29.63
C ASN A 751 -31.92 -11.12 -30.43
N SER A 752 -32.98 -11.93 -30.50
CA SER A 752 -33.07 -13.06 -31.43
C SER A 752 -33.24 -12.52 -32.85
N ASP A 753 -32.13 -12.18 -33.51
CA ASP A 753 -32.10 -11.65 -34.88
C ASP A 753 -32.84 -12.59 -35.85
N SER A 754 -34.01 -12.16 -36.30
CA SER A 754 -34.82 -12.90 -37.26
C SER A 754 -34.27 -12.70 -38.68
N GLU A 755 -33.56 -13.70 -39.21
CA GLU A 755 -33.10 -13.75 -40.61
C GLU A 755 -34.29 -13.80 -41.62
N GLU A 756 -34.92 -12.66 -41.92
CA GLU A 756 -35.84 -12.55 -43.06
C GLU A 756 -35.10 -12.21 -44.37
N ASP A 757 -34.63 -13.28 -45.03
CA ASP A 757 -34.46 -13.48 -46.49
C ASP A 757 -34.65 -12.24 -47.39
N SER A 758 -33.53 -11.74 -47.95
CA SER A 758 -33.53 -10.76 -49.05
C SER A 758 -32.95 -11.34 -50.36
N THR A 759 -33.75 -12.16 -51.03
CA THR A 759 -33.40 -12.77 -52.33
C THR A 759 -33.38 -11.77 -53.50
N GLU A 760 -32.49 -11.99 -54.49
CA GLU A 760 -32.28 -11.07 -55.64
C GLU A 760 -33.52 -10.85 -56.53
N ALA A 761 -33.73 -9.61 -56.97
CA ALA A 761 -34.56 -9.29 -58.14
C ALA A 761 -33.96 -8.13 -58.97
N LYS A 762 -33.24 -8.45 -60.06
CA LYS A 762 -32.80 -7.48 -61.08
C LYS A 762 -33.92 -7.20 -62.09
N ALA A 763 -34.14 -5.94 -62.46
CA ALA A 763 -34.88 -5.56 -63.67
C ALA A 763 -34.44 -4.20 -64.22
N ASP A 764 -33.92 -4.22 -65.45
CA ASP A 764 -33.73 -3.18 -66.49
C ASP A 764 -33.71 -1.67 -66.12
N GLY A 765 -32.61 -1.02 -66.52
CA GLY A 765 -32.41 0.45 -66.51
C GLY A 765 -31.16 0.86 -67.30
#